data_AF-A0A552LX96-F1
#
_entry.id   AF-A0A552LX96-F1
#
_cell.length_a   1.000
_cell.length_b   1.000
_cell.length_c   1.000
_cell.angle_alpha   90.00
_cell.angle_beta   90.00
_cell.angle_gamma   90.00
#
_symmetry.space_group_name_H-M   'P 1'
#
loop_
_entity.id
_entity.type
_entity.pdbx_description
1 polymer ?
#
loop_
_entity_poly.entity_id
_entity_poly.type
_entity_poly.pdbx_seq_one_letter_code
_entity_poly.pdbx_strand_id
1 'polypeptide(L)'
;MEVLTETINPTSIEREPIHLYNRIQPHGVLLVLSEPELKVSQTSSNSRSLLGIYPGEIIGKTLEEIFDPFQIDPLKSAIENNDFDAINPSKIWARVKGDDFAVFDAIFHRNAEQMLILELEPAISYENIPFLSFYHLAKTSIDKLEATRNLKDFCNIIVKEVRKMTGFDRVMLYKFDEEDNGDVIAEDKIEQLEPYLGLRYPASDIPLPARNLLSANWIRQIPDATSEPVDLVPSLHPETQHPLNLTLSSLRSASPCHLEYLHNMGVGASLTISLIENKRLWGIIACHHRTPKYVPYELRKACEFLGRVIFSEISAREETEDYDYRVKLSFVQSQLIDYMAEANNFIDGLIAHKPNLLDLTKATGAAICLGGNYTLIGVTPSEEELNYLITWLEKNVHEDVYYTNSLSRIYTDAGKFKDIASGLLAIPISKRNYLLWFRPEVIQTVNWGGDPGKALETTAIDGDIRLCPRKSFSLWKETVRLKSLPWKAVEINAALELRKAIINIILKQADELARLARDLELSNAELKKFAYVASHDLQEPLNQVANYVQLLEMRYTEELDEDAKEFITFAVEGVSLMQTLIDDVLAYSKVDMQAVEFNTIDANLALEKALANLKGRIQESQAIITVDPLPIVMADKTQLMQLFQNLIGNAIKFRGKATPTIHIAAQRQEEEWLFSVTDNGIGIDPRFSERIFVIFQRLHTRDEYPGTGMGLAICKKIIECHRGRIWVESQLGKGAVFYFTIPLGGNERERWRGRATQNYLISGGQQS
;
A
#
# COMPACT_ATOMS: atom_id res chain seq x y z
N MET A 1 -29.60 46.69 -15.37
CA MET A 1 -29.72 45.51 -16.25
C MET A 1 -28.46 44.66 -16.11
N GLU A 2 -28.28 44.08 -14.93
CA GLU A 2 -27.37 42.97 -14.69
C GLU A 2 -28.26 41.95 -13.99
N VAL A 3 -28.81 41.02 -14.77
CA VAL A 3 -29.53 39.87 -14.22
C VAL A 3 -28.47 38.83 -13.92
N LEU A 4 -28.36 38.53 -12.63
CA LEU A 4 -27.55 37.48 -12.04
C LEU A 4 -27.64 36.19 -12.86
N THR A 5 -26.56 35.83 -13.53
CA THR A 5 -26.27 34.43 -13.88
C THR A 5 -25.98 33.68 -12.58
N GLU A 6 -27.03 33.27 -11.87
CA GLU A 6 -26.89 32.17 -10.92
C GLU A 6 -26.45 30.93 -11.70
N THR A 7 -25.28 30.43 -11.36
CA THR A 7 -24.77 29.13 -11.79
C THR A 7 -25.77 28.04 -11.43
N ILE A 8 -26.48 27.54 -12.44
CA ILE A 8 -27.48 26.47 -12.32
C ILE A 8 -26.76 25.17 -11.97
N ASN A 9 -27.29 24.47 -10.96
CA ASN A 9 -26.65 23.32 -10.34
C ASN A 9 -27.10 22.02 -11.06
N PRO A 10 -26.19 21.21 -11.65
CA PRO A 10 -26.53 19.93 -12.30
C PRO A 10 -27.19 18.89 -11.37
N THR A 11 -27.22 19.17 -10.07
CA THR A 11 -27.88 18.36 -9.01
C THR A 11 -29.41 18.26 -9.12
N SER A 12 -30.08 19.04 -9.99
CA SER A 12 -31.55 18.99 -10.10
C SER A 12 -32.08 17.72 -10.78
N ILE A 13 -31.41 17.21 -11.83
CA ILE A 13 -31.76 15.92 -12.47
C ILE A 13 -31.42 14.75 -11.55
N GLU A 14 -30.33 14.83 -10.79
CA GLU A 14 -29.91 13.80 -9.82
C GLU A 14 -30.90 13.64 -8.65
N ARG A 15 -31.86 14.56 -8.51
CA ARG A 15 -32.85 14.58 -7.43
C ARG A 15 -34.30 14.62 -7.93
N GLU A 16 -34.55 14.50 -9.23
CA GLU A 16 -35.91 14.53 -9.77
C GLU A 16 -36.74 13.36 -9.20
N PRO A 17 -37.89 13.63 -8.54
CA PRO A 17 -38.71 12.60 -7.91
C PRO A 17 -39.57 11.87 -8.95
N ILE A 18 -38.93 11.20 -9.91
CA ILE A 18 -39.58 10.50 -11.03
C ILE A 18 -40.53 9.37 -10.61
N HIS A 19 -40.43 8.91 -9.36
CA HIS A 19 -41.34 7.92 -8.76
C HIS A 19 -42.67 8.54 -8.30
N LEU A 20 -42.72 9.86 -8.09
CA LEU A 20 -43.92 10.63 -7.73
C LEU A 20 -44.52 11.35 -8.96
N TYR A 21 -44.04 11.04 -10.17
CA TYR A 21 -44.59 11.60 -11.38
C TYR A 21 -45.99 11.02 -11.61
N ASN A 22 -47.01 11.76 -11.18
CA ASN A 22 -48.39 11.27 -11.04
C ASN A 22 -49.16 11.20 -12.36
N ARG A 23 -48.53 10.63 -13.38
CA ARG A 23 -49.08 10.39 -14.70
C ARG A 23 -48.73 8.98 -15.17
N ILE A 24 -49.63 8.39 -15.93
CA ILE A 24 -49.42 7.06 -16.52
C ILE A 24 -49.39 7.14 -18.05
N GLN A 25 -48.92 6.07 -18.67
CA GLN A 25 -48.94 5.85 -20.10
C GLN A 25 -50.38 5.52 -20.55
N PRO A 26 -50.86 6.08 -21.67
CA PRO A 26 -52.28 6.08 -22.01
C PRO A 26 -52.84 4.73 -22.46
N HIS A 27 -52.00 3.73 -22.67
CA HIS A 27 -52.42 2.42 -23.19
C HIS A 27 -53.15 1.55 -22.17
N GLY A 28 -53.06 1.85 -20.87
CA GLY A 28 -53.74 1.12 -19.80
C GLY A 28 -54.44 2.05 -18.82
N VAL A 29 -55.20 1.48 -17.88
CA VAL A 29 -55.90 2.19 -16.80
C VAL A 29 -55.28 1.84 -15.46
N LEU A 30 -55.12 2.81 -14.58
CA LEU A 30 -54.67 2.58 -13.20
C LEU A 30 -55.79 2.91 -12.23
N LEU A 31 -56.02 2.02 -11.26
CA LEU A 31 -56.95 2.18 -10.14
C LEU A 31 -56.20 2.03 -8.82
N VAL A 32 -56.45 2.92 -7.87
CA VAL A 32 -55.98 2.79 -6.48
C VAL A 32 -57.15 2.34 -5.63
N LEU A 33 -56.94 1.32 -4.79
CA LEU A 33 -57.98 0.62 -4.07
C LEU A 33 -57.79 0.77 -2.56
N SER A 34 -58.85 1.18 -1.87
CA SER A 34 -58.96 1.16 -0.42
C SER A 34 -59.47 -0.20 0.04
N GLU A 35 -58.74 -0.82 0.96
CA GLU A 35 -59.06 -2.12 1.56
C GLU A 35 -59.88 -1.95 2.86
N PRO A 36 -60.73 -2.93 3.24
CA PRO A 36 -60.93 -4.24 2.61
C PRO A 36 -61.98 -4.26 1.47
N GLU A 37 -62.80 -3.22 1.30
CA GLU A 37 -63.93 -3.26 0.35
C GLU A 37 -63.52 -3.11 -1.13
N LEU A 38 -62.22 -2.96 -1.42
CA LEU A 38 -61.65 -2.72 -2.76
C LEU A 38 -62.32 -1.52 -3.46
N LYS A 39 -62.51 -0.45 -2.69
CA LYS A 39 -63.15 0.79 -3.15
C LYS A 39 -62.14 1.66 -3.89
N VAL A 40 -62.49 2.16 -5.07
CA VAL A 40 -61.58 2.99 -5.87
C VAL A 40 -61.43 4.38 -5.26
N SER A 41 -60.21 4.74 -4.86
CA SER A 41 -59.86 6.07 -4.32
C SER A 41 -59.30 7.02 -5.39
N GLN A 42 -58.59 6.48 -6.39
CA GLN A 42 -58.08 7.22 -7.55
C GLN A 42 -58.18 6.37 -8.82
N THR A 43 -58.34 7.03 -9.97
CA THR A 43 -58.32 6.39 -11.29
C THR A 43 -57.63 7.28 -12.32
N SER A 44 -57.06 6.72 -13.37
CA SER A 44 -56.52 7.50 -14.49
C SER A 44 -57.64 8.15 -15.34
N SER A 45 -57.34 9.33 -15.89
CA SER A 45 -58.31 10.13 -16.65
C SER A 45 -58.78 9.47 -17.96
N ASN A 46 -58.00 8.51 -18.49
CA ASN A 46 -58.32 7.73 -19.69
C ASN A 46 -59.27 6.55 -19.44
N SER A 47 -59.75 6.34 -18.21
CA SER A 47 -60.74 5.30 -17.88
C SER A 47 -61.98 5.35 -18.78
N ARG A 48 -62.44 6.54 -19.16
CA ARG A 48 -63.54 6.69 -20.13
C ARG A 48 -63.24 6.07 -21.49
N SER A 49 -62.03 6.25 -21.99
CA SER A 49 -61.65 5.77 -23.32
C SER A 49 -61.47 4.26 -23.38
N LEU A 50 -61.01 3.64 -22.29
CA LEU A 50 -60.68 2.22 -22.25
C LEU A 50 -61.79 1.36 -21.59
N LEU A 51 -62.37 1.84 -20.49
CA LEU A 51 -63.44 1.14 -19.76
C LEU A 51 -64.85 1.59 -20.16
N GLY A 52 -65.00 2.72 -20.84
CA GLY A 52 -66.31 3.31 -21.16
C GLY A 52 -66.95 4.08 -19.99
N ILE A 53 -66.28 4.21 -18.85
CA ILE A 53 -66.82 4.79 -17.60
C ILE A 53 -66.03 6.05 -17.23
N TYR A 54 -66.71 7.12 -16.81
CA TYR A 54 -66.02 8.36 -16.43
C TYR A 54 -65.30 8.23 -15.07
N PRO A 55 -64.15 8.90 -14.86
CA PRO A 55 -63.44 8.87 -13.57
C PRO A 55 -64.33 9.12 -12.35
N GLY A 56 -65.21 10.13 -12.42
CA GLY A 56 -66.14 10.47 -11.33
C GLY A 56 -67.23 9.43 -11.05
N GLU A 57 -67.48 8.51 -11.98
CA GLU A 57 -68.42 7.38 -11.81
C GLU A 57 -67.74 6.12 -11.27
N ILE A 58 -66.39 6.06 -11.31
CA ILE A 58 -65.58 4.97 -10.79
C ILE A 58 -65.18 5.27 -9.34
N ILE A 59 -64.76 6.50 -9.05
CA ILE A 59 -64.30 6.91 -7.73
C ILE A 59 -65.41 6.69 -6.70
N GLY A 60 -65.07 5.98 -5.63
CA GLY A 60 -65.98 5.64 -4.55
C GLY A 60 -66.81 4.38 -4.77
N LYS A 61 -66.70 3.72 -5.92
CA LYS A 61 -67.31 2.40 -6.17
C LYS A 61 -66.35 1.27 -5.80
N THR A 62 -66.89 0.10 -5.48
CA THR A 62 -66.09 -1.12 -5.31
C THR A 62 -65.75 -1.74 -6.66
N LEU A 63 -64.70 -2.57 -6.73
CA LEU A 63 -64.37 -3.29 -7.96
C LEU A 63 -65.54 -4.13 -8.50
N GLU A 64 -66.38 -4.68 -7.64
CA GLU A 64 -67.54 -5.50 -8.02
C GLU A 64 -68.70 -4.69 -8.60
N GLU A 65 -68.76 -3.39 -8.33
CA GLU A 65 -69.71 -2.47 -8.94
C GLU A 65 -69.24 -1.99 -10.32
N ILE A 66 -67.95 -2.15 -10.61
CA ILE A 66 -67.31 -1.73 -11.87
C ILE A 66 -67.15 -2.93 -12.82
N PHE A 67 -66.77 -4.09 -12.29
CA PHE A 67 -66.54 -5.34 -13.00
C PHE A 67 -67.45 -6.44 -12.45
N ASP A 68 -67.79 -7.45 -13.25
CA ASP A 68 -68.69 -8.51 -12.79
C ASP A 68 -68.12 -9.25 -11.56
N PRO A 69 -68.89 -9.48 -10.48
CA PRO A 69 -68.39 -10.11 -9.24
C PRO A 69 -67.68 -11.45 -9.45
N PHE A 70 -68.14 -12.24 -10.41
CA PHE A 70 -67.52 -13.53 -10.79
C PHE A 70 -66.04 -13.40 -11.18
N GLN A 71 -65.61 -12.24 -11.67
CA GLN A 71 -64.22 -11.96 -12.04
C GLN A 71 -63.36 -11.56 -10.82
N ILE A 72 -63.97 -10.95 -9.81
CA ILE A 72 -63.28 -10.34 -8.67
C ILE A 72 -63.20 -11.31 -7.48
N ASP A 73 -64.25 -12.09 -7.23
CA ASP A 73 -64.32 -13.05 -6.11
C ASP A 73 -63.12 -14.01 -6.05
N PRO A 74 -62.64 -14.61 -7.16
CA PRO A 74 -61.47 -15.49 -7.13
C PRO A 74 -60.17 -14.78 -6.72
N LEU A 75 -60.09 -13.46 -6.91
CA LEU A 75 -58.87 -12.66 -6.69
C LEU A 75 -58.75 -12.18 -5.24
N LYS A 76 -59.87 -11.98 -4.53
CA LYS A 76 -59.91 -11.42 -3.18
C LYS A 76 -58.98 -12.13 -2.20
N SER A 77 -59.00 -13.46 -2.18
CA SER A 77 -58.17 -14.23 -1.25
C SER A 77 -56.67 -14.03 -1.50
N ALA A 78 -56.25 -13.94 -2.77
CA ALA A 78 -54.85 -13.66 -3.11
C ALA A 78 -54.45 -12.21 -2.76
N ILE A 79 -55.35 -11.25 -3.00
CA ILE A 79 -55.15 -9.84 -2.63
C ILE A 79 -54.96 -9.70 -1.11
N GLU A 80 -55.85 -10.29 -0.31
CA GLU A 80 -55.79 -10.28 1.16
C GLU A 80 -54.48 -10.90 1.68
N ASN A 81 -54.03 -11.99 1.07
CA ASN A 81 -52.81 -12.70 1.47
C ASN A 81 -51.50 -12.12 0.90
N ASN A 82 -51.56 -11.06 0.08
CA ASN A 82 -50.41 -10.52 -0.68
C ASN A 82 -49.80 -11.50 -1.71
N ASP A 83 -50.56 -12.49 -2.19
CA ASP A 83 -50.07 -13.50 -3.14
C ASP A 83 -50.29 -13.05 -4.60
N PHE A 84 -49.60 -11.97 -4.97
CA PHE A 84 -49.77 -11.34 -6.29
C PHE A 84 -49.17 -12.17 -7.44
N ASP A 85 -48.16 -13.00 -7.17
CA ASP A 85 -47.56 -13.87 -8.18
C ASP A 85 -48.54 -14.95 -8.67
N ALA A 86 -49.49 -15.36 -7.82
CA ALA A 86 -50.54 -16.32 -8.19
C ALA A 86 -51.62 -15.73 -9.09
N ILE A 87 -51.83 -14.41 -9.06
CA ILE A 87 -52.93 -13.74 -9.78
C ILE A 87 -52.48 -12.81 -10.90
N ASN A 88 -51.19 -12.46 -11.00
CA ASN A 88 -50.72 -11.55 -12.04
C ASN A 88 -50.20 -12.31 -13.27
N PRO A 89 -50.74 -12.08 -14.48
CA PRO A 89 -51.91 -11.26 -14.78
C PRO A 89 -53.23 -12.07 -14.68
N SER A 90 -54.31 -11.41 -14.26
CA SER A 90 -55.67 -11.97 -14.29
C SER A 90 -56.47 -11.35 -15.42
N LYS A 91 -57.32 -12.13 -16.12
CA LYS A 91 -58.18 -11.56 -17.16
C LYS A 91 -59.41 -10.90 -16.54
N ILE A 92 -59.59 -9.61 -16.80
CA ILE A 92 -60.79 -8.84 -16.41
C ILE A 92 -61.37 -8.16 -17.65
N TRP A 93 -62.69 -8.15 -17.79
CA TRP A 93 -63.39 -7.47 -18.88
C TRP A 93 -64.34 -6.39 -18.36
N ALA A 94 -64.42 -5.30 -19.11
CA ALA A 94 -65.38 -4.21 -18.90
C ALA A 94 -66.24 -3.99 -20.15
N ARG A 95 -67.50 -3.64 -19.93
CA ARG A 95 -68.43 -3.26 -21.00
C ARG A 95 -68.18 -1.80 -21.40
N VAL A 96 -67.66 -1.57 -22.60
CA VAL A 96 -67.27 -0.22 -23.06
C VAL A 96 -68.44 0.50 -23.71
N LYS A 97 -69.18 -0.18 -24.60
CA LYS A 97 -70.35 0.39 -25.29
C LYS A 97 -71.30 -0.69 -25.79
N GLY A 98 -72.57 -0.64 -25.42
CA GLY A 98 -73.54 -1.66 -25.85
C GLY A 98 -73.14 -3.05 -25.37
N ASP A 99 -72.97 -4.00 -26.30
CA ASP A 99 -72.50 -5.38 -26.03
C ASP A 99 -70.99 -5.57 -26.33
N ASP A 100 -70.25 -4.48 -26.59
CA ASP A 100 -68.80 -4.55 -26.79
C ASP A 100 -68.06 -4.61 -25.44
N PHE A 101 -67.23 -5.65 -25.29
CA PHE A 101 -66.38 -5.85 -24.12
C PHE A 101 -64.90 -5.63 -24.48
N ALA A 102 -64.21 -4.88 -23.63
CA ALA A 102 -62.75 -4.82 -23.64
C ALA A 102 -62.20 -5.76 -22.57
N VAL A 103 -61.21 -6.58 -22.95
CA VAL A 103 -60.53 -7.51 -22.04
C VAL A 103 -59.17 -6.94 -21.68
N PHE A 104 -58.81 -7.05 -20.40
CA PHE A 104 -57.60 -6.53 -19.81
C PHE A 104 -56.84 -7.62 -19.06
N ASP A 105 -55.52 -7.46 -19.04
CA ASP A 105 -54.62 -8.06 -18.08
C ASP A 105 -54.58 -7.17 -16.84
N ALA A 106 -55.14 -7.68 -15.75
CA ALA A 106 -55.16 -7.06 -14.44
C ALA A 106 -53.91 -7.43 -13.64
N ILE A 107 -53.18 -6.41 -13.22
CA ILE A 107 -51.90 -6.53 -12.52
C ILE A 107 -52.02 -5.78 -11.19
N PHE A 108 -51.98 -6.54 -10.11
CA PHE A 108 -52.07 -6.02 -8.74
C PHE A 108 -50.69 -5.88 -8.12
N HIS A 109 -50.46 -4.79 -7.41
CA HIS A 109 -49.29 -4.64 -6.55
C HIS A 109 -49.57 -3.70 -5.38
N ARG A 110 -48.79 -3.82 -4.30
CA ARG A 110 -48.76 -2.83 -3.21
C ARG A 110 -47.51 -1.99 -3.31
N ASN A 111 -47.65 -0.67 -3.21
CA ASN A 111 -46.48 0.23 -3.16
C ASN A 111 -45.85 0.25 -1.76
N ALA A 112 -44.79 1.04 -1.59
CA ALA A 112 -44.06 1.16 -0.32
C ALA A 112 -44.93 1.64 0.86
N GLU A 113 -46.01 2.36 0.57
CA GLU A 113 -46.98 2.89 1.53
C GLU A 113 -48.14 1.91 1.79
N GLN A 114 -48.03 0.66 1.33
CA GLN A 114 -49.05 -0.39 1.43
C GLN A 114 -50.37 -0.09 0.71
N MET A 115 -50.38 0.89 -0.21
CA MET A 115 -51.56 1.14 -1.04
C MET A 115 -51.67 0.09 -2.15
N LEU A 116 -52.86 -0.48 -2.30
CA LEU A 116 -53.17 -1.45 -3.35
C LEU A 116 -53.44 -0.73 -4.68
N ILE A 117 -52.70 -1.11 -5.72
CA ILE A 117 -52.79 -0.56 -7.07
C ILE A 117 -53.15 -1.69 -8.03
N LEU A 118 -54.14 -1.43 -8.87
CA LEU A 118 -54.56 -2.28 -9.98
C LEU A 118 -54.25 -1.56 -11.30
N GLU A 119 -53.43 -2.19 -12.13
CA GLU A 119 -53.14 -1.76 -13.49
C GLU A 119 -53.87 -2.68 -14.49
N LEU A 120 -54.59 -2.08 -15.43
CA LEU A 120 -55.33 -2.77 -16.47
C LEU A 120 -54.68 -2.47 -17.81
N GLU A 121 -54.02 -3.47 -18.38
CA GLU A 121 -53.42 -3.40 -19.72
C GLU A 121 -54.30 -4.14 -20.73
N PRO A 122 -54.48 -3.65 -21.97
CA PRO A 122 -55.28 -4.35 -22.97
C PRO A 122 -54.77 -5.76 -23.23
N ALA A 123 -55.62 -6.77 -23.05
CA ALA A 123 -55.28 -8.16 -23.29
C ALA A 123 -55.24 -8.42 -24.80
N ILE A 124 -54.05 -8.41 -25.38
CA ILE A 124 -53.86 -8.81 -26.78
C ILE A 124 -53.84 -10.34 -26.84
N SER A 125 -54.87 -10.93 -27.43
CA SER A 125 -54.89 -12.33 -27.83
C SER A 125 -53.82 -12.56 -28.89
N TYR A 126 -52.65 -13.01 -28.50
CA TYR A 126 -51.73 -13.67 -29.41
C TYR A 126 -52.08 -15.16 -29.41
N GLU A 127 -52.58 -15.66 -30.54
CA GLU A 127 -52.96 -17.07 -30.70
C GLU A 127 -51.82 -18.06 -30.37
N ASN A 128 -50.56 -17.60 -30.29
CA ASN A 128 -49.41 -18.40 -29.87
C ASN A 128 -48.31 -17.51 -29.26
N ILE A 129 -48.33 -17.30 -27.94
CA ILE A 129 -47.09 -17.06 -27.17
C ILE A 129 -46.80 -18.37 -26.44
N PRO A 130 -46.09 -19.34 -27.06
CA PRO A 130 -45.88 -20.61 -26.39
C PRO A 130 -44.83 -20.38 -25.32
N PHE A 131 -45.23 -20.30 -24.05
CA PHE A 131 -44.32 -20.37 -22.91
C PHE A 131 -43.32 -21.55 -23.04
N LEU A 132 -43.74 -22.66 -23.65
CA LEU A 132 -42.86 -23.78 -24.02
C LEU A 132 -41.72 -23.38 -24.97
N SER A 133 -41.95 -22.47 -25.90
CA SER A 133 -40.89 -21.88 -26.74
C SER A 133 -39.91 -21.08 -25.88
N PHE A 134 -40.36 -20.39 -24.82
CA PHE A 134 -39.48 -19.68 -23.88
C PHE A 134 -38.62 -20.63 -23.07
N TYR A 135 -39.20 -21.68 -22.49
CA TYR A 135 -38.44 -22.67 -21.75
C TYR A 135 -37.41 -23.37 -22.64
N HIS A 136 -37.81 -23.80 -23.85
CA HIS A 136 -36.89 -24.40 -24.81
C HIS A 136 -35.81 -23.43 -25.28
N LEU A 137 -36.11 -22.14 -25.44
CA LEU A 137 -35.12 -21.14 -25.83
C LEU A 137 -34.17 -20.79 -24.69
N ALA A 138 -34.66 -20.62 -23.46
CA ALA A 138 -33.85 -20.42 -22.27
C ALA A 138 -32.89 -21.60 -22.09
N LYS A 139 -33.42 -22.83 -22.19
CA LYS A 139 -32.61 -24.06 -22.14
C LYS A 139 -31.61 -24.16 -23.29
N THR A 140 -32.03 -23.95 -24.54
CA THR A 140 -31.11 -24.01 -25.70
C THR A 140 -30.07 -22.89 -25.66
N SER A 141 -30.42 -21.73 -25.11
CA SER A 141 -29.46 -20.66 -24.85
C SER A 141 -28.47 -21.17 -23.81
N ILE A 142 -28.90 -21.59 -22.62
CA ILE A 142 -28.03 -22.18 -21.57
C ILE A 142 -27.13 -23.29 -22.13
N ASP A 143 -27.67 -24.23 -22.90
CA ASP A 143 -26.90 -25.33 -23.53
C ASP A 143 -25.84 -24.81 -24.51
N LYS A 144 -26.15 -23.78 -25.32
CA LYS A 144 -25.16 -23.08 -26.17
C LYS A 144 -24.15 -22.28 -25.33
N LEU A 145 -24.56 -21.78 -24.17
CA LEU A 145 -23.72 -21.00 -23.27
C LEU A 145 -22.67 -21.91 -22.60
N GLU A 146 -23.05 -23.12 -22.15
CA GLU A 146 -22.10 -24.11 -21.59
C GLU A 146 -20.96 -24.47 -22.57
N ALA A 147 -21.22 -24.44 -23.89
CA ALA A 147 -20.20 -24.70 -24.91
C ALA A 147 -19.20 -23.54 -25.13
N THR A 148 -19.45 -22.36 -24.56
CA THR A 148 -18.72 -21.13 -24.86
C THR A 148 -17.82 -20.73 -23.69
N ARG A 149 -16.50 -20.61 -23.92
CA ARG A 149 -15.51 -20.27 -22.88
C ARG A 149 -15.32 -18.77 -22.63
N ASN A 150 -15.86 -17.88 -23.47
CA ASN A 150 -15.58 -16.44 -23.44
C ASN A 150 -16.83 -15.63 -23.08
N LEU A 151 -16.71 -14.74 -22.09
CA LEU A 151 -17.77 -13.82 -21.66
C LEU A 151 -18.33 -12.97 -22.81
N LYS A 152 -17.48 -12.53 -23.75
CA LYS A 152 -17.92 -11.70 -24.89
C LYS A 152 -18.88 -12.44 -25.81
N ASP A 153 -18.59 -13.69 -26.11
CA ASP A 153 -19.42 -14.51 -26.99
C ASP A 153 -20.76 -14.84 -26.32
N PHE A 154 -20.73 -15.07 -25.00
CA PHE A 154 -21.91 -15.24 -24.17
C PHE A 154 -22.84 -14.01 -24.24
N CYS A 155 -22.30 -12.80 -24.03
CA CYS A 155 -23.07 -11.55 -24.13
C CYS A 155 -23.69 -11.34 -25.52
N ASN A 156 -23.00 -11.74 -26.59
CA ASN A 156 -23.52 -11.64 -27.97
C ASN A 156 -24.69 -12.60 -28.23
N ILE A 157 -24.66 -13.81 -27.66
CA ILE A 157 -25.77 -14.77 -27.80
C ILE A 157 -27.03 -14.20 -27.15
N ILE A 158 -26.89 -13.56 -26.00
CA ILE A 158 -28.01 -13.01 -25.23
C ILE A 158 -28.78 -11.96 -26.00
N VAL A 159 -28.08 -10.92 -26.48
CA VAL A 159 -28.74 -9.83 -27.20
C VAL A 159 -29.45 -10.34 -28.45
N LYS A 160 -28.90 -11.36 -29.11
CA LYS A 160 -29.51 -12.01 -30.28
C LYS A 160 -30.78 -12.79 -29.94
N GLU A 161 -30.76 -13.59 -28.88
CA GLU A 161 -31.93 -14.37 -28.46
C GLU A 161 -33.04 -13.45 -27.93
N VAL A 162 -32.69 -12.42 -27.13
CA VAL A 162 -33.66 -11.40 -26.67
C VAL A 162 -34.27 -10.64 -27.84
N ARG A 163 -33.47 -10.24 -28.84
CA ARG A 163 -33.99 -9.58 -30.04
C ARG A 163 -34.91 -10.47 -30.85
N LYS A 164 -34.54 -11.74 -31.05
CA LYS A 164 -35.36 -12.71 -31.78
C LYS A 164 -36.73 -12.94 -31.11
N MET A 165 -36.78 -12.97 -29.78
CA MET A 165 -38.02 -13.16 -29.02
C MET A 165 -38.90 -11.92 -29.04
N THR A 166 -38.32 -10.78 -28.70
CA THR A 166 -39.08 -9.55 -28.50
C THR A 166 -39.41 -8.88 -29.83
N GLY A 167 -38.62 -9.13 -30.88
CA GLY A 167 -38.78 -8.51 -32.19
C GLY A 167 -38.50 -7.02 -32.18
N PHE A 168 -37.64 -6.54 -31.28
CA PHE A 168 -37.15 -5.16 -31.28
C PHE A 168 -36.13 -4.94 -32.40
N ASP A 169 -35.93 -3.70 -32.82
CA ASP A 169 -35.00 -3.40 -33.91
C ASP A 169 -33.54 -3.51 -33.46
N ARG A 170 -33.29 -3.21 -32.19
CA ARG A 170 -31.99 -3.24 -31.52
C ARG A 170 -32.15 -3.78 -30.11
N VAL A 171 -31.24 -4.64 -29.68
CA VAL A 171 -31.06 -5.06 -28.30
C VAL A 171 -29.59 -4.93 -27.91
N MET A 172 -29.34 -4.35 -26.75
CA MET A 172 -28.02 -4.04 -26.25
C MET A 172 -27.86 -4.56 -24.84
N LEU A 173 -26.65 -5.01 -24.51
CA LEU A 173 -26.22 -5.23 -23.14
C LEU A 173 -25.35 -4.06 -22.69
N TYR A 174 -25.81 -3.35 -21.68
CA TYR A 174 -25.21 -2.13 -21.16
C TYR A 174 -24.68 -2.39 -19.75
N LYS A 175 -23.38 -2.24 -19.53
CA LYS A 175 -22.70 -2.49 -18.24
C LYS A 175 -22.33 -1.17 -17.58
N PHE A 176 -22.62 -1.01 -16.29
CA PHE A 176 -22.18 0.17 -15.53
C PHE A 176 -20.73 0.00 -15.05
N ASP A 177 -19.95 1.09 -15.06
CA ASP A 177 -18.61 1.16 -14.48
C ASP A 177 -18.65 1.68 -13.02
N GLU A 178 -17.47 1.87 -12.42
CA GLU A 178 -17.35 2.34 -11.02
C GLU A 178 -17.86 3.78 -10.82
N GLU A 179 -17.88 4.60 -11.87
CA GLU A 179 -18.37 5.97 -11.88
C GLU A 179 -19.84 6.04 -12.35
N ASP A 180 -20.51 4.89 -12.49
CA ASP A 180 -21.86 4.72 -13.04
C ASP A 180 -22.05 5.24 -14.48
N ASN A 181 -20.95 5.48 -15.24
CA ASN A 181 -21.04 5.54 -16.70
C ASN A 181 -21.41 4.14 -17.20
N GLY A 182 -21.79 3.99 -18.46
CA GLY A 182 -21.94 2.65 -18.98
C GLY A 182 -21.61 2.43 -20.43
N ASP A 183 -21.28 1.17 -20.68
CA ASP A 183 -20.70 0.68 -21.92
C ASP A 183 -21.64 -0.33 -22.57
N VAL A 184 -21.85 -0.17 -23.87
CA VAL A 184 -22.52 -1.20 -24.67
C VAL A 184 -21.52 -2.30 -24.99
N ILE A 185 -21.58 -3.40 -24.24
CA ILE A 185 -20.62 -4.52 -24.34
C ILE A 185 -21.04 -5.61 -25.33
N ALA A 186 -22.32 -5.67 -25.68
CA ALA A 186 -22.86 -6.52 -26.73
C ALA A 186 -24.08 -5.87 -27.39
N GLU A 187 -24.32 -6.18 -28.66
CA GLU A 187 -25.42 -5.61 -29.44
C GLU A 187 -25.87 -6.57 -30.55
N ASP A 188 -27.19 -6.70 -30.74
CA ASP A 188 -27.81 -7.27 -31.95
C ASP A 188 -28.82 -6.26 -32.50
N LYS A 189 -28.81 -6.02 -33.81
CA LYS A 189 -29.65 -5.00 -34.45
C LYS A 189 -30.00 -5.35 -35.89
N ILE A 190 -31.01 -4.66 -36.44
CA ILE A 190 -31.22 -4.63 -37.90
C ILE A 190 -30.06 -3.93 -38.62
N GLU A 191 -29.85 -4.27 -39.88
CA GLU A 191 -28.71 -3.76 -40.67
C GLU A 191 -28.74 -2.23 -40.85
N GLN A 192 -29.94 -1.64 -40.97
CA GLN A 192 -30.11 -0.22 -41.29
C GLN A 192 -29.78 0.74 -40.13
N LEU A 193 -29.56 0.24 -38.93
CA LEU A 193 -29.26 1.05 -37.75
C LEU A 193 -27.75 1.20 -37.57
N GLU A 194 -27.28 2.37 -37.13
CA GLU A 194 -25.87 2.56 -36.76
C GLU A 194 -25.52 1.74 -35.51
N PRO A 195 -24.34 1.11 -35.42
CA PRO A 195 -23.97 0.30 -34.25
C PRO A 195 -23.69 1.18 -33.02
N TYR A 196 -24.17 0.77 -31.85
CA TYR A 196 -23.80 1.37 -30.56
C TYR A 196 -22.80 0.51 -29.79
N LEU A 197 -22.46 -0.68 -30.30
CA LEU A 197 -21.44 -1.55 -29.71
C LEU A 197 -20.12 -0.81 -29.47
N GLY A 198 -19.63 -0.86 -28.21
CA GLY A 198 -18.41 -0.21 -27.77
C GLY A 198 -18.54 1.30 -27.52
N LEU A 199 -19.76 1.86 -27.60
CA LEU A 199 -20.02 3.22 -27.15
C LEU A 199 -20.18 3.28 -25.63
N ARG A 200 -19.63 4.35 -25.04
CA ARG A 200 -19.79 4.75 -23.64
C ARG A 200 -20.79 5.89 -23.51
N TYR A 201 -21.56 5.87 -22.43
CA TYR A 201 -22.58 6.85 -22.11
C TYR A 201 -22.33 7.37 -20.68
N PRO A 202 -22.49 8.68 -20.44
CA PRO A 202 -22.20 9.28 -19.14
C PRO A 202 -23.25 8.87 -18.10
N ALA A 203 -22.86 8.87 -16.83
CA ALA A 203 -23.75 8.56 -15.70
C ALA A 203 -25.02 9.44 -15.63
N SER A 204 -25.01 10.62 -16.26
CA SER A 204 -26.16 11.52 -16.37
C SER A 204 -27.28 11.00 -17.25
N ASP A 205 -27.02 10.07 -18.19
CA ASP A 205 -28.05 9.53 -19.09
C ASP A 205 -29.05 8.63 -18.36
N ILE A 206 -28.58 7.94 -17.32
CA ILE A 206 -29.40 7.15 -16.41
C ILE A 206 -29.08 7.64 -14.99
N PRO A 207 -29.70 8.73 -14.53
CA PRO A 207 -29.35 9.37 -13.26
C PRO A 207 -29.71 8.47 -12.06
N LEU A 208 -29.16 8.79 -10.89
CA LEU A 208 -29.31 7.98 -9.68
C LEU A 208 -30.78 7.62 -9.34
N PRO A 209 -31.77 8.53 -9.43
CA PRO A 209 -33.18 8.17 -9.21
C PRO A 209 -33.69 7.11 -10.18
N ALA A 210 -33.25 7.15 -11.44
CA ALA A 210 -33.60 6.15 -12.45
C ALA A 210 -32.93 4.79 -12.18
N ARG A 211 -31.65 4.78 -11.78
CA ARG A 211 -30.94 3.55 -11.37
C ARG A 211 -31.60 2.89 -10.15
N ASN A 212 -32.05 3.69 -9.18
CA ASN A 212 -32.78 3.20 -8.01
C ASN A 212 -34.12 2.57 -8.42
N LEU A 213 -34.86 3.20 -9.34
CA LEU A 213 -36.10 2.63 -9.87
C LEU A 213 -35.87 1.31 -10.61
N LEU A 214 -34.84 1.24 -11.45
CA LEU A 214 -34.48 0.01 -12.17
C LEU A 214 -34.01 -1.10 -11.23
N SER A 215 -33.47 -0.75 -10.05
CA SER A 215 -33.11 -1.72 -9.00
C SER A 215 -34.33 -2.24 -8.24
N ALA A 216 -35.36 -1.40 -8.09
CA ALA A 216 -36.61 -1.77 -7.42
C ALA A 216 -37.60 -2.50 -8.33
N ASN A 217 -37.66 -2.13 -9.61
CA ASN A 217 -38.51 -2.72 -10.63
C ASN A 217 -37.66 -3.16 -11.83
N TRP A 218 -37.48 -4.47 -11.98
CA TRP A 218 -36.46 -5.06 -12.85
C TRP A 218 -36.85 -5.08 -14.32
N ILE A 219 -38.07 -4.66 -14.65
CA ILE A 219 -38.52 -4.54 -16.03
C ILE A 219 -39.31 -3.27 -16.25
N ARG A 220 -38.98 -2.57 -17.33
CA ARG A 220 -39.61 -1.30 -17.66
C ARG A 220 -39.90 -1.22 -19.15
N GLN A 221 -41.14 -0.92 -19.52
CA GLN A 221 -41.56 -0.76 -20.90
C GLN A 221 -42.11 0.65 -21.14
N ILE A 222 -41.79 1.18 -22.33
CA ILE A 222 -42.41 2.35 -22.93
C ILE A 222 -42.89 1.92 -24.33
N PRO A 223 -44.14 1.48 -24.51
CA PRO A 223 -44.64 1.02 -25.80
C PRO A 223 -44.71 2.12 -26.87
N ASP A 224 -44.88 3.37 -26.47
CA ASP A 224 -44.96 4.50 -27.38
C ASP A 224 -44.38 5.75 -26.70
N ALA A 225 -43.17 6.13 -27.10
CA ALA A 225 -42.47 7.31 -26.60
C ALA A 225 -43.09 8.63 -27.06
N THR A 226 -43.99 8.61 -28.05
CA THR A 226 -44.69 9.80 -28.57
C THR A 226 -46.06 10.01 -27.95
N SER A 227 -46.53 9.06 -27.15
CA SER A 227 -47.85 9.11 -26.53
C SER A 227 -47.95 10.16 -25.43
N GLU A 228 -49.06 10.90 -25.39
CA GLU A 228 -49.31 11.88 -24.32
C GLU A 228 -49.68 11.16 -23.02
N PRO A 229 -49.00 11.46 -21.90
CA PRO A 229 -49.29 10.83 -20.63
C PRO A 229 -50.61 11.37 -20.04
N VAL A 230 -51.29 10.53 -19.26
CA VAL A 230 -52.61 10.85 -18.70
C VAL A 230 -52.53 10.98 -17.18
N ASP A 231 -53.24 11.96 -16.63
CA ASP A 231 -53.24 12.28 -15.19
C ASP A 231 -54.04 11.26 -14.37
N LEU A 232 -53.64 11.07 -13.10
CA LEU A 232 -54.52 10.45 -12.10
C LEU A 232 -55.55 11.45 -11.56
N VAL A 233 -56.74 10.95 -11.28
CA VAL A 233 -57.89 11.70 -10.78
C VAL A 233 -58.39 11.07 -9.48
N PRO A 234 -58.44 11.81 -8.35
CA PRO A 234 -57.78 13.11 -8.14
C PRO A 234 -56.25 13.03 -8.25
N SER A 235 -55.58 14.18 -8.42
CA SER A 235 -54.13 14.26 -8.61
C SER A 235 -53.30 14.07 -7.33
N LEU A 236 -53.94 14.06 -6.16
CA LEU A 236 -53.34 13.72 -4.86
C LEU A 236 -54.17 12.60 -4.25
N HIS A 237 -53.51 11.69 -3.55
CA HIS A 237 -54.24 10.61 -2.88
C HIS A 237 -55.17 11.19 -1.80
N PRO A 238 -56.46 10.79 -1.74
CA PRO A 238 -57.45 11.42 -0.87
C PRO A 238 -57.08 11.43 0.62
N GLU A 239 -56.42 10.38 1.12
CA GLU A 239 -56.10 10.24 2.54
C GLU A 239 -54.75 10.86 2.92
N THR A 240 -53.73 10.67 2.07
CA THR A 240 -52.36 11.10 2.37
C THR A 240 -52.08 12.51 1.90
N GLN A 241 -52.90 13.07 0.99
CA GLN A 241 -52.71 14.38 0.37
C GLN A 241 -51.34 14.55 -0.33
N HIS A 242 -50.72 13.43 -0.69
CA HIS A 242 -49.45 13.36 -1.41
C HIS A 242 -49.63 12.71 -2.80
N PRO A 243 -48.73 12.98 -3.76
CA PRO A 243 -48.69 12.25 -5.02
C PRO A 243 -48.48 10.75 -4.78
N LEU A 244 -49.12 9.91 -5.59
CA LEU A 244 -49.00 8.46 -5.47
C LEU A 244 -47.59 8.00 -5.86
N ASN A 245 -46.98 7.16 -5.02
CA ASN A 245 -45.73 6.50 -5.34
C ASN A 245 -45.96 5.37 -6.35
N LEU A 246 -45.45 5.57 -7.57
CA LEU A 246 -45.58 4.67 -8.72
C LEU A 246 -44.30 3.89 -9.02
N THR A 247 -43.43 3.66 -8.03
CA THR A 247 -42.15 2.94 -8.21
C THR A 247 -42.31 1.58 -8.91
N LEU A 248 -43.31 0.79 -8.50
CA LEU A 248 -43.56 -0.56 -9.01
C LEU A 248 -44.53 -0.59 -10.20
N SER A 249 -45.13 0.55 -10.54
CA SER A 249 -46.13 0.66 -11.60
C SER A 249 -45.49 0.45 -12.97
N SER A 250 -46.06 -0.49 -13.74
CA SER A 250 -45.68 -0.74 -15.13
C SER A 250 -46.21 0.37 -16.05
N LEU A 251 -47.37 0.93 -15.72
CA LEU A 251 -48.03 1.99 -16.48
C LEU A 251 -47.48 3.38 -16.20
N ARG A 252 -46.68 3.61 -15.14
CA ARG A 252 -46.11 4.93 -14.82
C ARG A 252 -45.53 5.59 -16.07
N SER A 253 -45.73 6.89 -16.28
CA SER A 253 -45.09 7.61 -17.39
C SER A 253 -43.59 7.77 -17.13
N ALA A 254 -42.79 7.72 -18.21
CA ALA A 254 -41.39 8.16 -18.11
C ALA A 254 -41.34 9.68 -17.87
N SER A 255 -40.22 10.17 -17.35
CA SER A 255 -40.01 11.61 -17.23
C SER A 255 -39.98 12.23 -18.63
N PRO A 256 -40.51 13.45 -18.81
CA PRO A 256 -40.49 14.09 -20.13
C PRO A 256 -39.06 14.37 -20.63
N CYS A 257 -38.06 14.45 -19.74
CA CYS A 257 -36.64 14.45 -20.12
C CYS A 257 -36.23 13.15 -20.82
N HIS A 258 -36.60 11.98 -20.28
CA HIS A 258 -36.28 10.70 -20.90
C HIS A 258 -37.04 10.47 -22.22
N LEU A 259 -38.29 10.93 -22.34
CA LEU A 259 -39.04 10.85 -23.59
C LEU A 259 -38.38 11.67 -24.71
N GLU A 260 -37.90 12.87 -24.38
CA GLU A 260 -37.12 13.70 -25.31
C GLU A 260 -35.78 13.02 -25.68
N TYR A 261 -35.13 12.34 -24.73
CA TYR A 261 -33.91 11.56 -24.98
C TYR A 261 -34.17 10.44 -26.00
N LEU A 262 -35.24 9.67 -25.82
CA LEU A 262 -35.63 8.61 -26.75
C LEU A 262 -35.98 9.18 -28.13
N HIS A 263 -36.67 10.33 -28.18
CA HIS A 263 -36.97 11.03 -29.42
C HIS A 263 -35.70 11.45 -30.17
N ASN A 264 -34.73 12.05 -29.48
CA ASN A 264 -33.44 12.45 -30.07
C ASN A 264 -32.63 11.24 -30.57
N MET A 265 -32.82 10.05 -29.97
CA MET A 265 -32.23 8.79 -30.45
C MET A 265 -33.02 8.12 -31.59
N GLY A 266 -34.19 8.64 -31.98
CA GLY A 266 -35.06 8.03 -32.98
C GLY A 266 -35.74 6.73 -32.50
N VAL A 267 -36.00 6.61 -31.20
CA VAL A 267 -36.62 5.45 -30.56
C VAL A 267 -38.09 5.72 -30.30
N GLY A 268 -38.97 4.90 -30.89
CA GLY A 268 -40.42 4.97 -30.72
C GLY A 268 -40.96 4.08 -29.60
N ALA A 269 -40.26 2.99 -29.27
CA ALA A 269 -40.59 2.13 -28.13
C ALA A 269 -39.33 1.58 -27.47
N SER A 270 -39.40 1.37 -26.15
CA SER A 270 -38.28 0.88 -25.35
C SER A 270 -38.73 -0.22 -24.37
N LEU A 271 -37.86 -1.21 -24.18
CA LEU A 271 -37.97 -2.22 -23.11
C LEU A 271 -36.61 -2.36 -22.44
N THR A 272 -36.58 -2.23 -21.11
CA THR A 272 -35.39 -2.33 -20.30
C THR A 272 -35.54 -3.46 -19.29
N ILE A 273 -34.53 -4.32 -19.19
CA ILE A 273 -34.45 -5.41 -18.21
C ILE A 273 -33.21 -5.16 -17.34
N SER A 274 -33.39 -5.11 -16.02
CA SER A 274 -32.30 -4.86 -15.08
C SER A 274 -31.53 -6.13 -14.75
N LEU A 275 -30.20 -6.01 -14.64
CA LEU A 275 -29.30 -7.07 -14.19
C LEU A 275 -28.73 -6.66 -12.83
N ILE A 276 -29.05 -7.44 -11.79
CA ILE A 276 -28.81 -7.08 -10.39
C ILE A 276 -27.82 -8.05 -9.75
N GLU A 277 -26.76 -7.53 -9.17
CA GLU A 277 -25.77 -8.26 -8.37
C GLU A 277 -25.72 -7.73 -6.95
N ASN A 278 -25.89 -8.58 -5.94
CA ASN A 278 -25.79 -8.16 -4.53
C ASN A 278 -26.61 -6.89 -4.19
N LYS A 279 -27.80 -6.76 -4.79
CA LYS A 279 -28.71 -5.59 -4.70
C LYS A 279 -28.21 -4.30 -5.37
N ARG A 280 -27.13 -4.34 -6.14
CA ARG A 280 -26.64 -3.26 -6.99
C ARG A 280 -26.99 -3.53 -8.45
N LEU A 281 -27.36 -2.48 -9.19
CA LEU A 281 -27.56 -2.53 -10.63
C LEU A 281 -26.20 -2.71 -11.33
N TRP A 282 -25.92 -3.91 -11.85
CA TRP A 282 -24.69 -4.22 -12.59
C TRP A 282 -24.79 -3.71 -14.03
N GLY A 283 -25.98 -3.80 -14.63
CA GLY A 283 -26.22 -3.42 -16.01
C GLY A 283 -27.69 -3.53 -16.39
N ILE A 284 -27.99 -3.26 -17.65
CA ILE A 284 -29.32 -3.41 -18.23
C ILE A 284 -29.24 -4.06 -19.61
N ILE A 285 -30.28 -4.81 -19.98
CA ILE A 285 -30.57 -5.17 -21.36
C ILE A 285 -31.55 -4.12 -21.88
N ALA A 286 -31.11 -3.30 -22.82
CA ALA A 286 -31.89 -2.21 -23.40
C ALA A 286 -32.34 -2.58 -24.82
N CYS A 287 -33.64 -2.57 -25.06
CA CYS A 287 -34.26 -2.90 -26.35
C CYS A 287 -34.91 -1.65 -26.94
N HIS A 288 -34.58 -1.29 -28.18
CA HIS A 288 -35.13 -0.13 -28.88
C HIS A 288 -35.83 -0.55 -30.18
N HIS A 289 -36.99 0.07 -30.42
CA HIS A 289 -37.77 -0.09 -31.64
C HIS A 289 -38.11 1.29 -32.20
N ARG A 290 -38.12 1.42 -33.53
CA ARG A 290 -38.34 2.72 -34.19
C ARG A 290 -39.80 3.19 -34.15
N THR A 291 -40.73 2.24 -34.10
CA THR A 291 -42.18 2.51 -34.05
C THR A 291 -42.75 2.07 -32.71
N PRO A 292 -44.00 2.46 -32.37
CA PRO A 292 -44.68 1.93 -31.20
C PRO A 292 -44.69 0.39 -31.20
N LYS A 293 -44.42 -0.20 -30.04
CA LYS A 293 -44.36 -1.65 -29.87
C LYS A 293 -44.76 -2.05 -28.47
N TYR A 294 -45.89 -2.73 -28.37
CA TYR A 294 -46.38 -3.26 -27.12
C TYR A 294 -45.88 -4.68 -26.85
N VAL A 295 -45.43 -4.94 -25.62
CA VAL A 295 -44.91 -6.23 -25.14
C VAL A 295 -45.84 -6.70 -24.02
N PRO A 296 -46.59 -7.81 -24.21
CA PRO A 296 -47.51 -8.31 -23.19
C PRO A 296 -46.82 -8.67 -21.86
N TYR A 297 -47.56 -8.60 -20.76
CA TYR A 297 -47.08 -8.87 -19.41
C TYR A 297 -46.32 -10.21 -19.30
N GLU A 298 -46.88 -11.29 -19.85
CA GLU A 298 -46.27 -12.63 -19.83
C GLU A 298 -44.89 -12.65 -20.51
N LEU A 299 -44.78 -12.01 -21.68
CA LEU A 299 -43.51 -11.91 -22.40
C LEU A 299 -42.51 -11.04 -21.62
N ARG A 300 -42.98 -10.00 -20.92
CA ARG A 300 -42.13 -9.21 -20.01
C ARG A 300 -41.60 -10.08 -18.87
N LYS A 301 -42.46 -10.86 -18.19
CA LYS A 301 -42.03 -11.76 -17.11
C LYS A 301 -41.06 -12.84 -17.57
N ALA A 302 -41.25 -13.38 -18.77
CA ALA A 302 -40.30 -14.32 -19.35
C ALA A 302 -38.94 -13.66 -19.64
N CYS A 303 -38.93 -12.41 -20.13
CA CYS A 303 -37.69 -11.64 -20.34
C CYS A 303 -36.99 -11.31 -19.01
N GLU A 304 -37.75 -10.95 -17.97
CA GLU A 304 -37.24 -10.71 -16.62
C GLU A 304 -36.58 -11.98 -16.06
N PHE A 305 -37.24 -13.13 -16.15
CA PHE A 305 -36.70 -14.42 -15.72
C PHE A 305 -35.42 -14.79 -16.47
N LEU A 306 -35.43 -14.62 -17.79
CA LEU A 306 -34.25 -14.88 -18.61
C LEU A 306 -33.07 -13.98 -18.21
N GLY A 307 -33.33 -12.69 -17.94
CA GLY A 307 -32.33 -11.76 -17.43
C GLY A 307 -31.66 -12.24 -16.14
N ARG A 308 -32.44 -12.83 -15.21
CA ARG A 308 -31.91 -13.41 -13.96
C ARG A 308 -30.99 -14.61 -14.21
N VAL A 309 -31.44 -15.56 -15.04
CA VAL A 309 -30.66 -16.77 -15.35
C VAL A 309 -29.36 -16.41 -16.08
N ILE A 310 -29.47 -15.54 -17.07
CA ILE A 310 -28.32 -14.99 -17.79
C ILE A 310 -27.34 -14.31 -16.85
N PHE A 311 -27.83 -13.48 -15.94
CA PHE A 311 -26.96 -12.72 -15.07
C PHE A 311 -26.18 -13.62 -14.12
N SER A 312 -26.83 -14.65 -13.55
CA SER A 312 -26.17 -15.67 -12.74
C SER A 312 -24.98 -16.31 -13.46
N GLU A 313 -25.12 -16.55 -14.77
CA GLU A 313 -24.07 -17.13 -15.62
C GLU A 313 -22.95 -16.14 -15.97
N ILE A 314 -23.26 -14.84 -16.08
CA ILE A 314 -22.25 -13.77 -16.24
C ILE A 314 -21.40 -13.68 -14.99
N SER A 315 -22.03 -13.55 -13.82
CA SER A 315 -21.35 -13.44 -12.54
C SER A 315 -20.46 -14.66 -12.27
N ALA A 316 -20.95 -15.88 -12.54
CA ALA A 316 -20.16 -17.10 -12.36
C ALA A 316 -18.90 -17.15 -13.25
N ARG A 317 -19.00 -16.65 -14.49
CA ARG A 317 -17.84 -16.59 -15.41
C ARG A 317 -16.85 -15.49 -15.03
N GLU A 318 -17.33 -14.30 -14.67
CA GLU A 318 -16.45 -13.22 -14.16
C GLU A 318 -15.68 -13.70 -12.92
N GLU A 319 -16.35 -14.41 -12.00
CA GLU A 319 -15.70 -15.01 -10.82
C GLU A 319 -14.68 -16.09 -11.20
N THR A 320 -14.96 -16.92 -12.21
CA THR A 320 -14.03 -17.96 -12.68
C THR A 320 -12.77 -17.36 -13.33
N GLU A 321 -12.91 -16.35 -14.18
CA GLU A 321 -11.75 -15.67 -14.79
C GLU A 321 -10.85 -15.01 -13.73
N ASP A 322 -11.45 -14.34 -12.74
CA ASP A 322 -10.71 -13.76 -11.64
C ASP A 322 -10.13 -14.82 -10.70
N TYR A 323 -10.78 -15.99 -10.55
CA TYR A 323 -10.25 -17.14 -9.83
C TYR A 323 -8.98 -17.69 -10.49
N ASP A 324 -9.02 -17.98 -11.79
CA ASP A 324 -7.86 -18.49 -12.54
C ASP A 324 -6.69 -17.51 -12.48
N TYR A 325 -6.98 -16.21 -12.60
CA TYR A 325 -5.96 -15.18 -12.47
C TYR A 325 -5.38 -15.14 -11.04
N ARG A 326 -6.21 -15.25 -10.01
CA ARG A 326 -5.78 -15.31 -8.61
C ARG A 326 -4.91 -16.55 -8.33
N VAL A 327 -5.24 -17.71 -8.88
CA VAL A 327 -4.41 -18.93 -8.75
C VAL A 327 -3.03 -18.70 -9.35
N LYS A 328 -2.96 -18.08 -10.53
CA LYS A 328 -1.68 -17.71 -11.14
C LYS A 328 -0.87 -16.75 -10.27
N LEU A 329 -1.50 -15.72 -9.70
CA LEU A 329 -0.83 -14.78 -8.81
C LEU A 329 -0.35 -15.44 -7.51
N SER A 330 -1.13 -16.35 -6.95
CA SER A 330 -0.74 -17.16 -5.78
C SER A 330 0.51 -17.99 -6.06
N PHE A 331 0.60 -18.63 -7.25
CA PHE A 331 1.81 -19.35 -7.67
C PHE A 331 3.03 -18.43 -7.78
N VAL A 332 2.89 -17.27 -8.42
CA VAL A 332 3.97 -16.27 -8.53
C VAL A 332 4.41 -15.83 -7.13
N GLN A 333 3.46 -15.55 -6.25
CA GLN A 333 3.72 -15.12 -4.89
C GLN A 333 4.49 -16.19 -4.10
N SER A 334 4.09 -17.46 -4.16
CA SER A 334 4.82 -18.54 -3.49
C SER A 334 6.27 -18.63 -3.95
N GLN A 335 6.51 -18.55 -5.27
CA GLN A 335 7.88 -18.53 -5.81
C GLN A 335 8.71 -17.35 -5.30
N LEU A 336 8.12 -16.14 -5.24
CA LEU A 336 8.81 -14.96 -4.70
C LEU A 336 9.20 -15.14 -3.22
N ILE A 337 8.32 -15.74 -2.42
CA ILE A 337 8.60 -16.02 -1.01
C ILE A 337 9.76 -17.01 -0.87
N ASP A 338 9.77 -18.07 -1.69
CA ASP A 338 10.85 -19.06 -1.71
C ASP A 338 12.19 -18.40 -2.11
N TYR A 339 12.22 -17.60 -3.18
CA TYR A 339 13.44 -16.90 -3.63
C TYR A 339 13.97 -15.92 -2.57
N MET A 340 13.08 -15.20 -1.89
CA MET A 340 13.47 -14.31 -0.80
C MET A 340 14.07 -15.05 0.40
N ALA A 341 13.60 -16.26 0.68
CA ALA A 341 14.06 -17.06 1.81
C ALA A 341 15.44 -17.71 1.54
N GLU A 342 15.74 -18.04 0.29
CA GLU A 342 17.02 -18.63 -0.12
C GLU A 342 18.12 -17.58 -0.35
N ALA A 343 17.76 -16.34 -0.69
CA ALA A 343 18.73 -15.29 -0.97
C ALA A 343 19.37 -14.71 0.31
N ASN A 344 20.67 -14.42 0.23
CA ASN A 344 21.38 -13.72 1.32
C ASN A 344 20.78 -12.34 1.61
N ASN A 345 20.36 -11.63 0.56
CA ASN A 345 19.57 -10.40 0.63
C ASN A 345 18.23 -10.67 -0.05
N PHE A 346 17.14 -10.54 0.70
CA PHE A 346 15.80 -10.84 0.18
C PHE A 346 15.42 -9.96 -1.03
N ILE A 347 16.02 -8.77 -1.17
CA ILE A 347 15.82 -7.90 -2.33
C ILE A 347 16.30 -8.61 -3.61
N ASP A 348 17.43 -9.32 -3.55
CA ASP A 348 17.98 -10.03 -4.71
C ASP A 348 17.03 -11.16 -5.14
N GLY A 349 16.42 -11.86 -4.16
CA GLY A 349 15.42 -12.90 -4.41
C GLY A 349 14.17 -12.40 -5.14
N LEU A 350 13.78 -11.14 -4.93
CA LEU A 350 12.64 -10.51 -5.62
C LEU A 350 12.92 -10.17 -7.09
N ILE A 351 14.18 -10.17 -7.51
CA ILE A 351 14.63 -9.59 -8.79
C ILE A 351 15.33 -10.62 -9.69
N ALA A 352 16.14 -11.50 -9.11
CA ALA A 352 17.07 -12.36 -9.83
C ALA A 352 16.39 -13.43 -10.70
N HIS A 353 15.17 -13.84 -10.35
CA HIS A 353 14.49 -14.99 -10.95
C HIS A 353 13.17 -14.61 -11.61
N LYS A 354 12.67 -15.47 -12.50
CA LYS A 354 11.30 -15.36 -13.04
C LYS A 354 10.44 -16.50 -12.50
N PRO A 355 9.20 -16.23 -12.07
CA PRO A 355 8.52 -14.92 -12.08
C PRO A 355 9.10 -13.94 -11.05
N ASN A 356 9.06 -12.64 -11.34
CA ASN A 356 9.56 -11.57 -10.47
C ASN A 356 8.44 -10.63 -9.99
N LEU A 357 8.84 -9.55 -9.31
CA LEU A 357 7.91 -8.55 -8.76
C LEU A 357 6.93 -7.95 -9.78
N LEU A 358 7.31 -7.87 -11.06
CA LEU A 358 6.46 -7.33 -12.14
C LEU A 358 5.32 -8.29 -12.49
N ASP A 359 5.57 -9.60 -12.43
CA ASP A 359 4.61 -10.65 -12.79
C ASP A 359 3.45 -10.74 -11.79
N LEU A 360 3.65 -10.27 -10.55
CA LEU A 360 2.64 -10.26 -9.49
C LEU A 360 1.48 -9.29 -9.77
N THR A 361 1.73 -8.21 -10.51
CA THR A 361 0.74 -7.15 -10.73
C THR A 361 0.65 -6.69 -12.18
N LYS A 362 1.23 -7.45 -13.12
CA LYS A 362 1.36 -7.06 -14.56
C LYS A 362 1.87 -5.61 -14.73
N ALA A 363 2.78 -5.20 -13.86
CA ALA A 363 3.41 -3.90 -13.94
C ALA A 363 4.54 -3.93 -14.98
N THR A 364 4.86 -2.78 -15.57
CA THR A 364 6.03 -2.66 -16.45
C THR A 364 7.27 -2.23 -15.70
N GLY A 365 7.09 -1.64 -14.51
CA GLY A 365 8.17 -1.28 -13.61
C GLY A 365 7.81 -1.48 -12.15
N ALA A 366 8.82 -1.63 -11.32
CA ALA A 366 8.70 -1.64 -9.88
C ALA A 366 9.95 -1.06 -9.23
N ALA A 367 9.80 -0.45 -8.05
CA ALA A 367 10.89 0.08 -7.25
C ALA A 367 10.77 -0.42 -5.80
N ILE A 368 11.89 -0.89 -5.26
CA ILE A 368 12.05 -1.25 -3.86
C ILE A 368 12.90 -0.16 -3.21
N CYS A 369 12.31 0.55 -2.25
CA CYS A 369 12.93 1.69 -1.59
C CYS A 369 13.15 1.31 -0.12
N LEU A 370 14.40 1.02 0.26
CA LEU A 370 14.76 0.54 1.60
C LEU A 370 15.98 1.28 2.13
N GLY A 371 15.84 1.97 3.26
CA GLY A 371 16.97 2.60 3.94
C GLY A 371 17.69 3.69 3.12
N GLY A 372 16.99 4.31 2.17
CA GLY A 372 17.55 5.32 1.26
C GLY A 372 18.19 4.75 -0.02
N ASN A 373 18.26 3.42 -0.17
CA ASN A 373 18.70 2.77 -1.39
C ASN A 373 17.49 2.42 -2.28
N TYR A 374 17.67 2.61 -3.59
CA TYR A 374 16.67 2.31 -4.61
C TYR A 374 17.09 1.07 -5.38
N THR A 375 16.19 0.11 -5.53
CA THR A 375 16.36 -1.01 -6.45
C THR A 375 15.24 -0.98 -7.47
N LEU A 376 15.60 -0.76 -8.73
CA LEU A 376 14.65 -0.52 -9.83
C LEU A 376 14.56 -1.74 -10.74
N ILE A 377 13.35 -2.10 -11.14
CA ILE A 377 13.04 -3.27 -11.96
C ILE A 377 12.15 -2.82 -13.12
N GLY A 378 12.51 -3.18 -14.35
CA GLY A 378 11.73 -2.81 -15.53
C GLY A 378 11.83 -1.33 -15.87
N VAL A 379 10.71 -0.72 -16.27
CA VAL A 379 10.65 0.69 -16.69
C VAL A 379 10.09 1.53 -15.54
N THR A 380 10.94 2.33 -14.90
CA THR A 380 10.60 3.14 -13.72
C THR A 380 10.92 4.62 -13.95
N PRO A 381 10.31 5.55 -13.17
CA PRO A 381 10.81 6.92 -13.04
C PRO A 381 12.26 6.93 -12.55
N SER A 382 12.96 8.05 -12.76
CA SER A 382 14.33 8.25 -12.28
C SER A 382 14.39 8.30 -10.75
N GLU A 383 15.57 8.04 -10.17
CA GLU A 383 15.75 8.08 -8.70
C GLU A 383 15.38 9.44 -8.09
N GLU A 384 15.68 10.54 -8.79
CA GLU A 384 15.30 11.89 -8.34
C GLU A 384 13.77 12.04 -8.28
N GLU A 385 13.05 11.62 -9.32
CA GLU A 385 11.59 11.63 -9.37
C GLU A 385 10.97 10.72 -8.31
N LEU A 386 11.56 9.54 -8.06
CA LEU A 386 11.13 8.63 -7.01
C LEU A 386 11.28 9.23 -5.61
N ASN A 387 12.36 9.98 -5.37
CA ASN A 387 12.59 10.65 -4.09
C ASN A 387 11.48 11.69 -3.78
N TYR A 388 11.09 12.47 -4.79
CA TYR A 388 9.96 13.40 -4.68
C TYR A 388 8.63 12.68 -4.49
N LEU A 389 8.40 11.57 -5.23
CA LEU A 389 7.20 10.76 -5.10
C LEU A 389 7.06 10.14 -3.71
N ILE A 390 8.13 9.60 -3.13
CA ILE A 390 8.12 9.03 -1.77
C ILE A 390 7.83 10.12 -0.74
N THR A 391 8.48 11.28 -0.86
CA THR A 391 8.22 12.42 0.04
C THR A 391 6.74 12.85 -0.03
N TRP A 392 6.15 12.79 -1.22
CA TRP A 392 4.73 13.06 -1.41
C TRP A 392 3.84 11.96 -0.79
N LEU A 393 4.18 10.68 -0.98
CA LEU A 393 3.47 9.55 -0.38
C LEU A 393 3.47 9.63 1.15
N GLU A 394 4.63 9.92 1.78
CA GLU A 394 4.76 10.07 3.22
C GLU A 394 3.84 11.15 3.81
N LYS A 395 3.60 12.23 3.06
CA LYS A 395 2.81 13.37 3.51
C LYS A 395 1.31 13.21 3.27
N ASN A 396 0.91 12.53 2.18
CA ASN A 396 -0.48 12.55 1.71
C ASN A 396 -1.19 11.20 1.80
N VAL A 397 -0.45 10.10 2.00
CA VAL A 397 -1.00 8.75 2.07
C VAL A 397 -0.79 8.17 3.47
N HIS A 398 -1.89 7.70 4.08
CA HIS A 398 -1.87 7.08 5.41
C HIS A 398 -2.45 5.67 5.42
N GLU A 399 -2.81 5.15 4.25
CA GLU A 399 -3.40 3.83 4.06
C GLU A 399 -2.32 2.73 3.93
N ASP A 400 -2.71 1.49 4.21
CA ASP A 400 -1.82 0.31 4.12
C ASP A 400 -1.46 -0.09 2.69
N VAL A 401 -2.20 0.42 1.72
CA VAL A 401 -1.95 0.32 0.29
C VAL A 401 -2.56 1.53 -0.39
N TYR A 402 -1.83 2.12 -1.32
CA TYR A 402 -2.31 3.21 -2.14
C TYR A 402 -2.20 2.83 -3.60
N TYR A 403 -3.25 3.08 -4.37
CA TYR A 403 -3.21 2.81 -5.79
C TYR A 403 -4.02 3.83 -6.57
N THR A 404 -3.58 4.09 -7.79
CA THR A 404 -4.26 4.94 -8.76
C THR A 404 -3.90 4.48 -10.15
N ASN A 405 -4.83 4.61 -11.08
CA ASN A 405 -4.56 4.44 -12.51
C ASN A 405 -4.29 5.79 -13.21
N SER A 406 -4.28 6.92 -12.48
CA SER A 406 -4.02 8.25 -13.01
C SER A 406 -3.27 9.11 -11.99
N LEU A 407 -1.96 8.87 -11.86
CA LEU A 407 -1.12 9.53 -10.86
C LEU A 407 -1.06 11.05 -11.04
N SER A 408 -1.02 11.54 -12.28
CA SER A 408 -0.94 12.98 -12.58
C SER A 408 -2.15 13.79 -12.12
N ARG A 409 -3.31 13.15 -11.90
CA ARG A 409 -4.52 13.82 -11.40
C ARG A 409 -4.34 14.26 -9.94
N ILE A 410 -3.53 13.54 -9.18
CA ILE A 410 -3.36 13.72 -7.73
C ILE A 410 -1.97 14.27 -7.40
N TYR A 411 -0.95 13.81 -8.13
CA TYR A 411 0.43 14.29 -8.07
C TYR A 411 0.84 14.87 -9.42
N THR A 412 0.68 16.19 -9.57
CA THR A 412 0.82 16.90 -10.86
C THR A 412 2.17 16.71 -11.54
N ASP A 413 3.26 16.57 -10.77
CA ASP A 413 4.60 16.34 -11.30
C ASP A 413 4.74 15.00 -12.04
N ALA A 414 3.87 14.02 -11.78
CA ALA A 414 3.84 12.77 -12.54
C ALA A 414 3.51 12.95 -14.02
N GLY A 415 3.00 14.12 -14.44
CA GLY A 415 2.87 14.45 -15.86
C GLY A 415 4.19 14.34 -16.63
N LYS A 416 5.35 14.53 -15.98
CA LYS A 416 6.68 14.42 -16.59
C LYS A 416 7.05 12.99 -16.99
N PHE A 417 6.58 11.99 -16.25
CA PHE A 417 6.88 10.57 -16.44
C PHE A 417 5.62 9.73 -16.69
N LYS A 418 4.58 10.35 -17.28
CA LYS A 418 3.29 9.73 -17.60
C LYS A 418 3.41 8.45 -18.43
N ASP A 419 4.38 8.40 -19.36
CA ASP A 419 4.59 7.26 -20.26
C ASP A 419 5.13 6.02 -19.50
N ILE A 420 5.57 6.21 -18.25
CA ILE A 420 6.16 5.18 -17.41
C ILE A 420 5.24 4.83 -16.23
N ALA A 421 4.73 5.85 -15.53
CA ALA A 421 3.99 5.70 -14.28
C ALA A 421 2.71 6.54 -14.23
N SER A 422 1.86 6.41 -15.25
CA SER A 422 0.47 6.88 -15.14
C SER A 422 -0.31 6.10 -14.07
N GLY A 423 -0.01 4.81 -13.91
CA GLY A 423 -0.52 3.98 -12.82
C GLY A 423 0.53 3.78 -11.73
N LEU A 424 0.10 3.89 -10.48
CA LEU A 424 0.91 3.63 -9.29
C LEU A 424 0.17 2.67 -8.37
N LEU A 425 0.87 1.66 -7.86
CA LEU A 425 0.50 0.89 -6.68
C LEU A 425 1.66 0.99 -5.70
N ALA A 426 1.39 1.50 -4.50
CA ALA A 426 2.38 1.80 -3.48
C ALA A 426 2.01 1.11 -2.17
N ILE A 427 2.96 0.38 -1.59
CA ILE A 427 2.79 -0.32 -0.33
C ILE A 427 3.90 0.08 0.64
N PRO A 428 3.57 0.72 1.78
CA PRO A 428 4.54 1.05 2.80
C PRO A 428 4.99 -0.18 3.59
N ILE A 429 6.29 -0.44 3.66
CA ILE A 429 6.89 -1.39 4.62
C ILE A 429 7.11 -0.69 5.97
N SER A 430 7.60 0.56 5.95
CA SER A 430 7.80 1.42 7.11
C SER A 430 7.64 2.89 6.70
N LYS A 431 7.80 3.84 7.63
CA LYS A 431 7.62 5.28 7.34
C LYS A 431 8.42 5.81 6.13
N ARG A 432 9.56 5.19 5.79
CA ARG A 432 10.43 5.60 4.67
C ARG A 432 10.71 4.49 3.65
N ASN A 433 10.10 3.33 3.83
CA ASN A 433 10.38 2.15 3.02
C ASN A 433 9.13 1.75 2.25
N TYR A 434 9.24 1.63 0.93
CA TYR A 434 8.11 1.40 0.04
C TYR A 434 8.42 0.33 -1.00
N LEU A 435 7.38 -0.41 -1.38
CA LEU A 435 7.30 -1.16 -2.63
C LEU A 435 6.38 -0.40 -3.57
N LEU A 436 6.89 -0.05 -4.74
CA LEU A 436 6.15 0.71 -5.76
C LEU A 436 6.07 -0.13 -7.03
N TRP A 437 4.91 -0.13 -7.67
CA TRP A 437 4.69 -0.68 -9.00
C TRP A 437 4.15 0.40 -9.92
N PHE A 438 4.60 0.37 -11.18
CA PHE A 438 4.31 1.37 -12.18
C PHE A 438 3.69 0.72 -13.42
N ARG A 439 2.66 1.38 -13.94
CA ARG A 439 2.07 1.08 -15.25
C ARG A 439 2.14 2.30 -16.15
N PRO A 440 2.43 2.10 -17.45
CA PRO A 440 2.58 3.19 -18.38
C PRO A 440 1.21 3.78 -18.74
N GLU A 441 1.24 4.95 -19.38
CA GLU A 441 0.07 5.49 -20.05
C GLU A 441 -0.41 4.50 -21.11
N VAL A 442 -1.70 4.16 -21.08
CA VAL A 442 -2.36 3.47 -22.17
C VAL A 442 -3.34 4.46 -22.77
N ILE A 443 -3.02 4.96 -23.95
CA ILE A 443 -3.92 5.84 -24.69
C ILE A 443 -5.16 5.02 -25.05
N GLN A 444 -6.25 5.31 -24.35
CA GLN A 444 -7.53 4.67 -24.59
C GLN A 444 -8.38 5.63 -25.41
N THR A 445 -8.85 5.16 -26.57
CA THR A 445 -9.90 5.87 -27.28
C THR A 445 -11.23 5.41 -26.70
N VAL A 446 -11.85 6.28 -25.91
CA VAL A 446 -13.22 6.06 -25.43
C VAL A 446 -14.16 6.63 -26.48
N ASN A 447 -14.97 5.74 -27.05
CA ASN A 447 -15.97 6.11 -28.03
C ASN A 447 -17.24 6.48 -27.27
N TRP A 448 -17.57 7.75 -27.14
CA TRP A 448 -18.78 8.19 -26.47
C TRP A 448 -19.97 8.26 -27.44
N GLY A 449 -21.16 7.90 -26.96
CA GLY A 449 -22.44 8.04 -27.67
C GLY A 449 -22.99 9.47 -27.67
N GLY A 450 -22.11 10.45 -27.95
CA GLY A 450 -22.35 11.90 -27.83
C GLY A 450 -21.21 12.58 -27.05
N ASP A 451 -21.14 13.92 -27.10
CA ASP A 451 -20.14 14.69 -26.34
C ASP A 451 -20.46 14.64 -24.83
N PRO A 452 -19.60 14.03 -23.98
CA PRO A 452 -19.86 13.92 -22.56
C PRO A 452 -19.84 15.28 -21.85
N GLY A 453 -19.12 16.28 -22.38
CA GLY A 453 -19.09 17.64 -21.84
C GLY A 453 -20.39 18.42 -22.08
N LYS A 454 -21.27 17.91 -22.95
CA LYS A 454 -22.60 18.47 -23.26
C LYS A 454 -23.70 17.43 -23.08
N ALA A 455 -23.56 16.55 -22.09
CA ALA A 455 -24.55 15.52 -21.82
C ALA A 455 -25.96 16.10 -21.51
N LEU A 456 -26.01 17.33 -20.98
CA LEU A 456 -27.22 18.09 -20.67
C LEU A 456 -27.18 19.46 -21.36
N GLU A 457 -28.29 19.84 -22.00
CA GLU A 457 -28.51 21.18 -22.55
C GLU A 457 -29.50 21.94 -21.66
N THR A 458 -29.31 23.25 -21.47
CA THR A 458 -30.29 24.11 -20.81
C THR A 458 -31.16 24.81 -21.85
N THR A 459 -32.46 24.66 -21.74
CA THR A 459 -33.45 25.44 -22.50
C THR A 459 -34.29 26.26 -21.52
N ALA A 460 -34.33 27.57 -21.72
CA ALA A 460 -35.25 28.45 -21.03
C ALA A 460 -36.56 28.52 -21.81
N ILE A 461 -37.65 28.04 -21.21
CA ILE A 461 -39.01 28.22 -21.73
C ILE A 461 -39.78 28.97 -20.65
N ASP A 462 -40.34 30.13 -20.99
CA ASP A 462 -41.16 30.98 -20.10
C ASP A 462 -40.53 31.34 -18.73
N GLY A 463 -39.20 31.54 -18.70
CA GLY A 463 -38.48 31.95 -17.49
C GLY A 463 -38.06 30.81 -16.56
N ASP A 464 -38.52 29.58 -16.81
CA ASP A 464 -38.02 28.37 -16.17
C ASP A 464 -36.88 27.77 -17.01
N ILE A 465 -35.72 27.57 -16.38
CA ILE A 465 -34.59 26.88 -17.02
C ILE A 465 -34.75 25.38 -16.80
N ARG A 466 -35.05 24.65 -17.89
CA ARG A 466 -35.15 23.19 -17.88
C ARG A 466 -33.86 22.57 -18.42
N LEU A 467 -33.36 21.54 -17.73
CA LEU A 467 -32.32 20.67 -18.26
C LEU A 467 -32.96 19.64 -19.20
N CYS A 468 -32.50 19.62 -20.44
CA CYS A 468 -32.91 18.70 -21.50
C CYS A 468 -31.75 17.76 -21.84
N PRO A 469 -32.03 16.55 -22.31
CA PRO A 469 -31.01 15.62 -22.76
C PRO A 469 -30.30 16.18 -24.00
N ARG A 470 -29.07 15.72 -24.25
CA ARG A 470 -28.34 16.08 -25.47
C ARG A 470 -29.13 15.77 -26.75
N LYS A 471 -28.93 16.58 -27.79
CA LYS A 471 -29.57 16.41 -29.10
C LYS A 471 -28.82 15.46 -30.03
N SER A 472 -27.50 15.29 -29.83
CA SER A 472 -26.67 14.45 -30.70
C SER A 472 -26.15 13.22 -29.97
N PHE A 473 -26.29 12.07 -30.63
CA PHE A 473 -25.70 10.79 -30.24
C PHE A 473 -24.57 10.36 -31.19
N SER A 474 -24.09 11.27 -32.03
CA SER A 474 -22.98 11.02 -32.95
C SER A 474 -21.73 10.61 -32.17
N LEU A 475 -21.03 9.60 -32.68
CA LEU A 475 -19.77 9.10 -32.13
C LEU A 475 -18.81 10.26 -31.81
N TRP A 476 -18.47 10.42 -30.53
CA TRP A 476 -17.45 11.36 -30.07
C TRP A 476 -16.27 10.57 -29.53
N LYS A 477 -15.07 10.81 -30.07
CA LYS A 477 -13.87 10.07 -29.65
C LYS A 477 -13.10 10.88 -28.63
N GLU A 478 -13.12 10.43 -27.38
CA GLU A 478 -12.19 10.93 -26.38
C GLU A 478 -10.89 10.17 -26.48
N THR A 479 -9.78 10.89 -26.54
CA THR A 479 -8.48 10.29 -26.29
C THR A 479 -8.17 10.47 -24.81
N VAL A 480 -8.46 9.45 -24.01
CA VAL A 480 -8.12 9.46 -22.58
C VAL A 480 -6.62 9.30 -22.46
N ARG A 481 -5.99 10.33 -21.90
CA ARG A 481 -4.57 10.40 -21.62
C ARG A 481 -4.33 10.37 -20.11
N LEU A 482 -3.10 10.14 -19.72
CA LEU A 482 -2.62 10.11 -18.34
C LEU A 482 -3.29 9.03 -17.47
N LYS A 483 -3.77 7.96 -18.10
CA LYS A 483 -4.33 6.80 -17.41
C LYS A 483 -3.62 5.52 -17.81
N SER A 484 -3.41 4.63 -16.85
CA SER A 484 -2.98 3.25 -17.09
C SER A 484 -4.17 2.29 -17.10
N LEU A 485 -3.91 1.00 -17.35
CA LEU A 485 -4.87 -0.06 -17.03
C LEU A 485 -5.17 -0.06 -15.51
N PRO A 486 -6.44 -0.31 -15.12
CA PRO A 486 -6.85 -0.33 -13.71
C PRO A 486 -6.22 -1.50 -12.95
N TRP A 487 -5.91 -1.28 -11.67
CA TRP A 487 -5.40 -2.33 -10.78
C TRP A 487 -6.55 -3.23 -10.35
N LYS A 488 -6.43 -4.54 -10.60
CA LYS A 488 -7.45 -5.50 -10.17
C LYS A 488 -7.35 -5.75 -8.66
N ALA A 489 -8.48 -6.02 -8.00
CA ALA A 489 -8.51 -6.33 -6.57
C ALA A 489 -7.60 -7.52 -6.20
N VAL A 490 -7.52 -8.55 -7.06
CA VAL A 490 -6.63 -9.70 -6.85
C VAL A 490 -5.14 -9.34 -6.92
N GLU A 491 -4.76 -8.32 -7.69
CA GLU A 491 -3.37 -7.83 -7.78
C GLU A 491 -2.99 -7.04 -6.52
N ILE A 492 -3.91 -6.20 -6.03
CA ILE A 492 -3.73 -5.43 -4.79
C ILE A 492 -3.59 -6.38 -3.60
N ASN A 493 -4.45 -7.40 -3.51
CA ASN A 493 -4.37 -8.41 -2.46
C ASN A 493 -3.06 -9.21 -2.51
N ALA A 494 -2.61 -9.62 -3.71
CA ALA A 494 -1.34 -10.34 -3.87
C ALA A 494 -0.14 -9.49 -3.40
N ALA A 495 -0.14 -8.19 -3.71
CA ALA A 495 0.90 -7.27 -3.26
C ALA A 495 0.89 -7.03 -1.73
N LEU A 496 -0.30 -6.97 -1.11
CA LEU A 496 -0.46 -6.90 0.35
C LEU A 496 0.04 -8.17 1.05
N GLU A 497 -0.23 -9.34 0.50
CA GLU A 497 0.26 -10.60 1.05
C GLU A 497 1.79 -10.73 0.90
N LEU A 498 2.36 -10.25 -0.21
CA LEU A 498 3.82 -10.15 -0.36
C LEU A 498 4.43 -9.22 0.69
N ARG A 499 3.80 -8.07 0.98
CA ARG A 499 4.24 -7.16 2.06
C ARG A 499 4.32 -7.88 3.41
N LYS A 500 3.30 -8.69 3.74
CA LYS A 500 3.31 -9.47 5.00
C LYS A 500 4.49 -10.44 5.05
N ALA A 501 4.79 -11.13 3.95
CA ALA A 501 5.96 -12.01 3.86
C ALA A 501 7.29 -11.25 4.05
N ILE A 502 7.44 -10.09 3.40
CA ILE A 502 8.63 -9.22 3.56
C ILE A 502 8.80 -8.77 5.01
N ILE A 503 7.73 -8.31 5.67
CA ILE A 503 7.77 -7.90 7.07
C ILE A 503 8.21 -9.07 7.97
N ASN A 504 7.68 -10.28 7.75
CA ASN A 504 8.07 -11.46 8.51
C ASN A 504 9.55 -11.81 8.35
N ILE A 505 10.10 -11.69 7.14
CA ILE A 505 11.53 -11.94 6.88
C ILE A 505 12.40 -10.89 7.58
N ILE A 506 12.03 -9.61 7.50
CA ILE A 506 12.75 -8.52 8.19
C ILE A 506 12.72 -8.73 9.72
N LEU A 507 11.57 -9.11 10.28
CA LEU A 507 11.45 -9.40 11.71
C LEU A 507 12.34 -10.57 12.14
N LYS A 508 12.39 -11.64 11.35
CA LYS A 508 13.24 -12.81 11.63
C LYS A 508 14.73 -12.46 11.60
N GLN A 509 15.16 -11.66 10.62
CA GLN A 509 16.56 -11.19 10.55
C GLN A 509 16.91 -10.28 11.73
N ALA A 510 15.99 -9.40 12.15
CA ALA A 510 16.20 -8.53 13.30
C ALA A 510 16.34 -9.34 14.61
N ASP A 511 15.55 -10.39 14.80
CA ASP A 511 15.64 -11.27 15.98
C ASP A 511 16.95 -12.07 15.99
N GLU A 512 17.38 -12.60 14.84
CA GLU A 512 18.65 -13.30 14.72
C GLU A 512 19.86 -12.39 15.00
N LEU A 513 19.84 -11.17 14.47
CA LEU A 513 20.87 -10.17 14.74
C LEU A 513 20.90 -9.78 16.23
N ALA A 514 19.73 -9.61 16.85
CA ALA A 514 19.64 -9.29 18.28
C ALA A 514 20.18 -10.44 19.14
N ARG A 515 19.96 -11.70 18.75
CA ARG A 515 20.54 -12.87 19.41
C ARG A 515 22.05 -12.90 19.30
N LEU A 516 22.60 -12.74 18.08
CA LEU A 516 24.04 -12.72 17.86
C LEU A 516 24.74 -11.59 18.62
N ALA A 517 24.14 -10.40 18.67
CA ALA A 517 24.67 -9.29 19.45
C ALA A 517 24.72 -9.62 20.95
N ARG A 518 23.68 -10.27 21.48
CA ARG A 518 23.64 -10.71 22.88
C ARG A 518 24.68 -11.78 23.19
N ASP A 519 24.84 -12.77 22.30
CA ASP A 519 25.84 -13.83 22.47
C ASP A 519 27.27 -13.27 22.45
N LEU A 520 27.52 -12.30 21.57
CA LEU A 520 28.81 -11.58 21.52
C LEU A 520 29.07 -10.78 22.80
N GLU A 521 28.06 -10.07 23.31
CA GLU A 521 28.17 -9.33 24.59
C GLU A 521 28.48 -10.25 25.77
N LEU A 522 27.81 -11.41 25.84
CA LEU A 522 28.05 -12.42 26.87
C LEU A 522 29.46 -13.00 26.77
N SER A 523 29.88 -13.43 25.57
CA SER A 523 31.22 -13.99 25.35
C SER A 523 32.33 -12.99 25.71
N ASN A 524 32.14 -11.71 25.36
CA ASN A 524 33.09 -10.66 25.71
C ASN A 524 33.15 -10.41 27.22
N ALA A 525 32.01 -10.48 27.93
CA ALA A 525 31.98 -10.37 29.39
C ALA A 525 32.66 -11.57 30.08
N GLU A 526 32.48 -12.79 29.57
CA GLU A 526 33.12 -14.00 30.09
C GLU A 526 34.65 -13.96 29.92
N LEU A 527 35.14 -13.59 28.74
CA LEU A 527 36.57 -13.41 28.47
C LEU A 527 37.21 -12.41 29.43
N LYS A 528 36.53 -11.28 29.69
CA LYS A 528 36.97 -10.26 30.64
C LYS A 528 37.06 -10.80 32.07
N LYS A 529 36.04 -11.54 32.52
CA LYS A 529 36.03 -12.15 33.86
C LYS A 529 37.13 -13.20 34.03
N PHE A 530 37.34 -14.03 33.01
CA PHE A 530 38.38 -15.05 33.01
C PHE A 530 39.78 -14.43 33.17
N ALA A 531 40.10 -13.39 32.41
CA ALA A 531 41.39 -12.71 32.50
C ALA A 531 41.69 -12.15 33.91
N TYR A 532 40.66 -11.62 34.59
CA TYR A 532 40.79 -11.09 35.94
C TYR A 532 41.02 -12.18 36.99
N VAL A 533 40.19 -13.22 36.99
CA VAL A 533 40.27 -14.33 37.97
C VAL A 533 41.58 -15.09 37.81
N ALA A 534 41.94 -15.46 36.58
CA ALA A 534 43.17 -16.20 36.30
C ALA A 534 44.43 -15.42 36.76
N SER A 535 44.45 -14.10 36.58
CA SER A 535 45.59 -13.28 37.02
C SER A 535 45.70 -13.21 38.55
N HIS A 536 44.59 -13.05 39.25
CA HIS A 536 44.57 -13.05 40.72
C HIS A 536 45.09 -14.38 41.29
N ASP A 537 44.56 -15.49 40.78
CA ASP A 537 44.87 -16.83 41.28
C ASP A 537 46.31 -17.27 40.97
N LEU A 538 46.97 -16.63 40.01
CA LEU A 538 48.39 -16.84 39.70
C LEU A 538 49.33 -16.00 40.59
N GLN A 539 48.90 -14.84 41.10
CA GLN A 539 49.73 -13.98 41.94
C GLN A 539 49.97 -14.54 43.33
N GLU A 540 48.95 -15.13 43.94
CA GLU A 540 49.01 -15.68 45.29
C GLU A 540 50.07 -16.81 45.45
N PRO A 541 50.09 -17.86 44.61
CA PRO A 541 51.10 -18.91 44.73
C PRO A 541 52.52 -18.39 44.44
N LEU A 542 52.67 -17.43 43.52
CA LEU A 542 53.97 -16.80 43.23
C LEU A 542 54.50 -16.03 44.45
N ASN A 543 53.65 -15.27 45.13
CA ASN A 543 54.02 -14.57 46.37
C ASN A 543 54.51 -15.55 47.44
N GLN A 544 53.85 -16.71 47.59
CA GLN A 544 54.27 -17.74 48.54
C GLN A 544 55.65 -18.31 48.19
N VAL A 545 55.92 -18.60 46.91
CA VAL A 545 57.23 -19.09 46.47
C VAL A 545 58.33 -18.07 46.77
N ALA A 546 58.14 -16.78 46.45
CA ALA A 546 59.11 -15.74 46.80
C ALA A 546 59.37 -15.66 48.31
N ASN A 547 58.31 -15.65 49.12
CA ASN A 547 58.43 -15.55 50.58
C ASN A 547 59.21 -16.73 51.18
N TYR A 548 58.95 -17.97 50.74
CA TYR A 548 59.67 -19.14 51.24
C TYR A 548 61.15 -19.13 50.82
N VAL A 549 61.46 -18.73 49.59
CA VAL A 549 62.83 -18.63 49.10
C VAL A 549 63.61 -17.54 49.86
N GLN A 550 62.99 -16.38 50.11
CA GLN A 550 63.58 -15.31 50.91
C GLN A 550 63.76 -15.70 52.39
N LEU A 551 62.79 -16.42 52.98
CA LEU A 551 62.93 -16.93 54.35
C LEU A 551 64.08 -17.96 54.47
N LEU A 552 64.30 -18.76 53.42
CA LEU A 552 65.39 -19.71 53.35
C LEU A 552 66.75 -19.00 53.30
N GLU A 553 66.85 -17.92 52.52
CA GLU A 553 68.02 -17.04 52.47
C GLU A 553 68.32 -16.40 53.83
N MET A 554 67.31 -15.83 54.49
CA MET A 554 67.45 -15.15 55.79
C MET A 554 67.82 -16.10 56.94
N ARG A 555 67.32 -17.34 56.92
CA ARG A 555 67.49 -18.28 58.04
C ARG A 555 68.81 -19.05 57.98
N TYR A 556 69.32 -19.30 56.78
CA TYR A 556 70.50 -20.14 56.54
C TYR A 556 71.68 -19.35 55.94
N THR A 557 71.72 -18.03 56.10
CA THR A 557 72.69 -17.15 55.42
C THR A 557 74.16 -17.56 55.61
N GLU A 558 74.51 -18.09 56.79
CA GLU A 558 75.87 -18.57 57.10
C GLU A 558 76.14 -20.02 56.68
N GLU A 559 75.10 -20.79 56.36
CA GLU A 559 75.17 -22.21 55.94
C GLU A 559 75.05 -22.38 54.41
N LEU A 560 74.64 -21.34 53.69
CA LEU A 560 74.53 -21.32 52.23
C LEU A 560 75.87 -20.97 51.57
N ASP A 561 76.29 -21.80 50.62
CA ASP A 561 77.42 -21.50 49.73
C ASP A 561 77.06 -20.41 48.70
N GLU A 562 78.08 -19.92 47.98
CA GLU A 562 77.90 -18.87 46.96
C GLU A 562 76.91 -19.29 45.87
N ASP A 563 77.01 -20.54 45.38
CA ASP A 563 76.14 -21.09 44.35
C ASP A 563 74.67 -21.15 44.83
N ALA A 564 74.40 -21.56 46.07
CA ALA A 564 73.06 -21.57 46.63
C ALA A 564 72.46 -20.17 46.79
N LYS A 565 73.26 -19.17 47.16
CA LYS A 565 72.82 -17.75 47.21
C LYS A 565 72.50 -17.22 45.82
N GLU A 566 73.29 -17.59 44.82
CA GLU A 566 73.04 -17.23 43.41
C GLU A 566 71.74 -17.86 42.88
N PHE A 567 71.49 -19.15 43.18
CA PHE A 567 70.23 -19.82 42.78
C PHE A 567 68.99 -19.24 43.47
N ILE A 568 69.08 -18.89 44.75
CA ILE A 568 68.02 -18.20 45.48
C ILE A 568 67.73 -16.85 44.81
N THR A 569 68.78 -16.09 44.48
CA THR A 569 68.66 -14.79 43.78
C THR A 569 67.93 -14.96 42.45
N PHE A 570 68.32 -15.95 41.62
CA PHE A 570 67.63 -16.24 40.35
C PHE A 570 66.16 -16.65 40.54
N ALA A 571 65.84 -17.42 41.59
CA ALA A 571 64.46 -17.82 41.87
C ALA A 571 63.59 -16.63 42.28
N VAL A 572 64.08 -15.75 43.15
CA VAL A 572 63.39 -14.52 43.56
C VAL A 572 63.19 -13.58 42.36
N GLU A 573 64.21 -13.40 41.51
CA GLU A 573 64.11 -12.60 40.29
C GLU A 573 63.14 -13.21 39.26
N GLY A 574 63.08 -14.54 39.16
CA GLY A 574 62.12 -15.26 38.34
C GLY A 574 60.68 -15.03 38.79
N VAL A 575 60.42 -15.11 40.09
CA VAL A 575 59.10 -14.83 40.68
C VAL A 575 58.69 -13.36 40.50
N SER A 576 59.62 -12.44 40.76
CA SER A 576 59.37 -11.00 40.57
C SER A 576 59.04 -10.66 39.12
N LEU A 577 59.71 -11.31 38.15
CA LEU A 577 59.35 -11.17 36.74
C LEU A 577 57.92 -11.67 36.47
N MET A 578 57.55 -12.84 36.98
CA MET A 578 56.21 -13.39 36.75
C MET A 578 55.12 -12.52 37.36
N GLN A 579 55.33 -11.97 38.57
CA GLN A 579 54.42 -10.99 39.18
C GLN A 579 54.24 -9.77 38.27
N THR A 580 55.36 -9.21 37.78
CA THR A 580 55.33 -8.03 36.90
C THR A 580 54.59 -8.33 35.58
N LEU A 581 54.78 -9.52 35.00
CA LEU A 581 54.06 -9.92 33.79
C LEU A 581 52.54 -10.04 34.02
N ILE A 582 52.14 -10.60 35.16
CA ILE A 582 50.71 -10.72 35.51
C ILE A 582 50.11 -9.34 35.78
N ASP A 583 50.82 -8.47 36.50
CA ASP A 583 50.39 -7.09 36.73
C ASP A 583 50.25 -6.30 35.43
N ASP A 584 51.16 -6.49 34.49
CA ASP A 584 51.10 -5.84 33.18
C ASP A 584 49.93 -6.34 32.33
N VAL A 585 49.62 -7.64 32.37
CA VAL A 585 48.44 -8.23 31.71
C VAL A 585 47.15 -7.68 32.33
N LEU A 586 47.09 -7.59 33.65
CA LEU A 586 45.98 -6.98 34.38
C LEU A 586 45.83 -5.50 34.04
N ALA A 587 46.92 -4.74 33.99
CA ALA A 587 46.91 -3.33 33.62
C ALA A 587 46.39 -3.15 32.20
N TYR A 588 46.86 -3.96 31.25
CA TYR A 588 46.39 -3.96 29.86
C TYR A 588 44.88 -4.28 29.76
N SER A 589 44.39 -5.26 30.52
CA SER A 589 42.96 -5.61 30.58
C SER A 589 42.11 -4.56 31.29
N LYS A 590 42.62 -3.89 32.33
CA LYS A 590 41.89 -2.90 33.13
C LYS A 590 41.63 -1.59 32.38
N VAL A 591 42.53 -1.21 31.46
CA VAL A 591 42.34 -0.04 30.58
C VAL A 591 41.03 -0.14 29.77
N ASP A 592 40.48 -1.34 29.57
CA ASP A 592 39.20 -1.62 28.90
C ASP A 592 38.00 -1.83 29.87
N MET A 593 38.23 -2.09 31.16
CA MET A 593 37.19 -2.44 32.15
C MET A 593 36.55 -1.23 32.84
N GLN A 594 37.30 -0.15 33.03
CA GLN A 594 36.73 1.05 33.61
C GLN A 594 35.95 1.79 32.52
N ALA A 595 34.66 1.98 32.72
CA ALA A 595 33.94 3.05 32.03
C ALA A 595 34.52 4.37 32.53
N VAL A 596 35.67 4.76 31.99
CA VAL A 596 36.41 5.90 32.52
C VAL A 596 35.66 7.17 32.14
N GLU A 597 35.19 7.89 33.14
CA GLU A 597 34.71 9.26 32.95
C GLU A 597 35.92 10.12 32.62
N PHE A 598 36.06 10.48 31.33
CA PHE A 598 37.06 11.46 30.93
C PHE A 598 36.69 12.80 31.53
N ASN A 599 37.62 13.34 32.32
CA ASN A 599 37.46 14.63 32.95
C ASN A 599 38.40 15.63 32.30
N THR A 600 38.09 16.91 32.46
CA THR A 600 38.99 17.99 32.06
C THR A 600 40.20 18.00 33.00
N ILE A 601 41.34 17.52 32.52
CA ILE A 601 42.58 17.36 33.29
C ILE A 601 43.68 18.24 32.72
N ASP A 602 44.38 18.96 33.60
CA ASP A 602 45.64 19.61 33.27
C ASP A 602 46.75 18.55 33.12
N ALA A 603 47.27 18.41 31.89
CA ALA A 603 48.29 17.42 31.57
C ALA A 603 49.60 17.66 32.36
N ASN A 604 49.87 18.88 32.80
CA ASN A 604 51.03 19.19 33.65
C ASN A 604 50.96 18.41 34.98
N LEU A 605 49.78 18.33 35.60
CA LEU A 605 49.59 17.61 36.86
C LEU A 605 49.80 16.09 36.72
N ALA A 606 49.45 15.52 35.57
CA ALA A 606 49.68 14.11 35.28
C ALA A 606 51.18 13.84 35.06
N LEU A 607 51.85 14.73 34.33
CA LEU A 607 53.29 14.66 34.11
C LEU A 607 54.09 14.84 35.41
N GLU A 608 53.74 15.81 36.26
CA GLU A 608 54.39 16.04 37.55
C GLU A 608 54.38 14.78 38.43
N LYS A 609 53.25 14.07 38.47
CA LYS A 609 53.14 12.80 39.20
C LYS A 609 54.01 11.71 38.58
N ALA A 610 54.04 11.60 37.24
CA ALA A 610 54.90 10.64 36.55
C ALA A 610 56.39 10.92 36.85
N LEU A 611 56.80 12.19 36.87
CA LEU A 611 58.16 12.60 37.23
C LEU A 611 58.48 12.33 38.70
N ALA A 612 57.53 12.54 39.61
CA ALA A 612 57.68 12.19 41.03
C ALA A 612 57.92 10.69 41.22
N ASN A 613 57.19 9.83 40.49
CA ASN A 613 57.38 8.38 40.50
C ASN A 613 58.75 7.96 39.94
N LEU A 614 59.31 8.73 39.00
CA LEU A 614 60.60 8.46 38.37
C LEU A 614 61.79 9.16 39.04
N LYS A 615 61.57 9.88 40.15
CA LYS A 615 62.59 10.74 40.80
C LYS A 615 63.92 10.02 41.08
N GLY A 616 63.87 8.80 41.61
CA GLY A 616 65.09 8.00 41.88
C GLY A 616 65.88 7.70 40.61
N ARG A 617 65.20 7.21 39.56
CA ARG A 617 65.82 6.92 38.26
C ARG A 617 66.40 8.16 37.59
N ILE A 618 65.72 9.30 37.72
CA ILE A 618 66.20 10.59 37.20
C ILE A 618 67.50 11.01 37.90
N GLN A 619 67.57 10.87 39.23
CA GLN A 619 68.76 11.20 40.01
C GLN A 619 69.94 10.27 39.69
N GLU A 620 69.70 8.97 39.59
CA GLU A 620 70.73 7.97 39.26
C GLU A 620 71.29 8.14 37.84
N SER A 621 70.44 8.52 36.89
CA SER A 621 70.83 8.69 35.48
C SER A 621 71.28 10.11 35.12
N GLN A 622 71.15 11.06 36.06
CA GLN A 622 71.35 12.50 35.83
C GLN A 622 70.58 13.02 34.59
N ALA A 623 69.34 12.53 34.41
CA ALA A 623 68.52 12.88 33.26
C ALA A 623 68.10 14.36 33.29
N ILE A 624 68.23 15.04 32.16
CA ILE A 624 67.77 16.41 31.97
C ILE A 624 66.42 16.35 31.25
N ILE A 625 65.35 16.72 31.96
CA ILE A 625 63.99 16.73 31.43
C ILE A 625 63.53 18.17 31.27
N THR A 626 63.15 18.54 30.05
CA THR A 626 62.60 19.86 29.71
C THR A 626 61.18 19.69 29.21
N VAL A 627 60.30 20.64 29.57
CA VAL A 627 58.86 20.54 29.32
C VAL A 627 58.35 21.90 28.87
N ASP A 628 57.67 21.90 27.72
CA ASP A 628 56.90 23.05 27.26
C ASP A 628 55.50 23.07 27.93
N PRO A 629 54.80 24.21 28.01
CA PRO A 629 53.48 24.28 28.63
C PRO A 629 52.49 23.27 28.01
N LEU A 630 52.03 22.31 28.83
CA LEU A 630 51.08 21.28 28.37
C LEU A 630 49.63 21.74 28.47
N PRO A 631 48.74 21.26 27.59
CA PRO A 631 47.35 21.67 27.53
C PRO A 631 46.46 21.00 28.58
N ILE A 632 45.26 21.53 28.73
CA ILE A 632 44.15 20.87 29.41
C ILE A 632 43.42 19.98 28.41
N VAL A 633 43.26 18.69 28.72
CA VAL A 633 42.68 17.68 27.83
C VAL A 633 41.57 16.88 28.53
N MET A 634 40.66 16.31 27.74
CA MET A 634 39.65 15.36 28.23
C MET A 634 40.27 13.97 28.32
N ALA A 635 40.72 13.59 29.51
CA ALA A 635 41.44 12.34 29.72
C ALA A 635 41.22 11.76 31.12
N ASP A 636 41.61 10.50 31.28
CA ASP A 636 41.77 9.93 32.61
C ASP A 636 43.12 10.32 33.21
N LYS A 637 43.08 10.85 34.44
CA LYS A 637 44.30 11.32 35.13
C LYS A 637 45.30 10.19 35.36
N THR A 638 44.83 8.99 35.68
CA THR A 638 45.70 7.85 36.02
C THR A 638 46.34 7.26 34.77
N GLN A 639 45.55 7.08 33.70
CA GLN A 639 46.04 6.59 32.41
C GLN A 639 47.01 7.58 31.77
N LEU A 640 46.72 8.89 31.82
CA LEU A 640 47.63 9.90 31.28
C LEU A 640 48.96 9.97 32.06
N MET A 641 48.91 9.86 33.39
CA MET A 641 50.12 9.72 34.23
C MET A 641 50.92 8.46 33.86
N GLN A 642 50.24 7.31 33.69
CA GLN A 642 50.88 6.05 33.34
C GLN A 642 51.53 6.09 31.94
N LEU A 643 50.87 6.74 30.97
CA LEU A 643 51.42 6.99 29.64
C LEU A 643 52.74 7.76 29.73
N PHE A 644 52.76 8.90 30.43
CA PHE A 644 53.98 9.68 30.62
C PHE A 644 55.06 8.88 31.36
N GLN A 645 54.71 8.17 32.42
CA GLN A 645 55.65 7.36 33.19
C GLN A 645 56.31 6.27 32.32
N ASN A 646 55.55 5.62 31.44
CA ASN A 646 56.07 4.59 30.56
C ASN A 646 56.98 5.17 29.46
N LEU A 647 56.58 6.27 28.82
CA LEU A 647 57.39 6.90 27.77
C LEU A 647 58.69 7.48 28.33
N ILE A 648 58.63 8.23 29.43
CA ILE A 648 59.81 8.82 30.09
C ILE A 648 60.70 7.73 30.69
N GLY A 649 60.08 6.71 31.31
CA GLY A 649 60.81 5.56 31.85
C GLY A 649 61.60 4.82 30.78
N ASN A 650 61.04 4.66 29.57
CA ASN A 650 61.73 4.08 28.42
C ASN A 650 62.88 4.98 27.94
N ALA A 651 62.67 6.30 27.85
CA ALA A 651 63.70 7.25 27.44
C ALA A 651 64.91 7.27 28.40
N ILE A 652 64.68 7.17 29.72
CA ILE A 652 65.78 7.08 30.72
C ILE A 652 66.52 5.73 30.63
N LYS A 653 65.77 4.66 30.34
CA LYS A 653 66.27 3.29 30.32
C LYS A 653 67.12 3.03 29.07
N PHE A 654 66.64 3.37 27.88
CA PHE A 654 67.29 3.08 26.60
C PHE A 654 68.24 4.21 26.16
N ARG A 655 69.15 4.60 27.05
CA ARG A 655 70.10 5.71 26.85
C ARG A 655 71.43 5.24 26.26
N GLY A 656 72.10 6.15 25.54
CA GLY A 656 73.48 5.99 25.06
C GLY A 656 74.52 6.38 26.10
N LYS A 657 75.76 6.70 25.66
CA LYS A 657 76.86 7.16 26.54
C LYS A 657 76.67 8.59 27.06
N ALA A 658 75.87 9.40 26.36
CA ALA A 658 75.56 10.77 26.76
C ALA A 658 74.51 10.79 27.87
N THR A 659 74.45 11.89 28.62
CA THR A 659 73.39 12.10 29.62
C THR A 659 72.02 12.12 28.93
N PRO A 660 71.02 11.39 29.47
CA PRO A 660 69.71 11.31 28.85
C PRO A 660 69.02 12.68 28.89
N THR A 661 68.72 13.22 27.72
CA THR A 661 68.00 14.49 27.54
C THR A 661 66.63 14.17 26.97
N ILE A 662 65.58 14.57 27.70
CA ILE A 662 64.19 14.29 27.34
C ILE A 662 63.46 15.62 27.21
N HIS A 663 62.78 15.83 26.09
CA HIS A 663 61.99 17.02 25.83
C HIS A 663 60.53 16.63 25.58
N ILE A 664 59.61 17.26 26.31
CA ILE A 664 58.18 17.00 26.22
C ILE A 664 57.48 18.27 25.74
N ALA A 665 56.74 18.16 24.65
CA ALA A 665 56.00 19.26 24.05
C ALA A 665 54.60 18.83 23.61
N ALA A 666 53.72 19.82 23.43
CA ALA A 666 52.37 19.62 22.92
C ALA A 666 51.98 20.76 21.98
N GLN A 667 51.39 20.40 20.83
CA GLN A 667 50.92 21.34 19.82
C GLN A 667 49.44 21.12 19.52
N ARG A 668 48.68 22.20 19.44
CA ARG A 668 47.27 22.14 19.03
C ARG A 668 47.18 21.96 17.51
N GLN A 669 46.42 20.96 17.09
CA GLN A 669 45.95 20.79 15.71
C GLN A 669 44.44 21.09 15.65
N GLU A 670 43.83 21.06 14.46
CA GLU A 670 42.44 21.51 14.25
C GLU A 670 41.44 20.77 15.15
N GLU A 671 41.54 19.45 15.27
CA GLU A 671 40.58 18.61 16.03
C GLU A 671 41.22 17.85 17.22
N GLU A 672 42.53 17.93 17.41
CA GLU A 672 43.27 17.17 18.42
C GLU A 672 44.52 17.89 18.96
N TRP A 673 45.02 17.44 20.11
CA TRP A 673 46.32 17.83 20.64
C TRP A 673 47.36 16.77 20.28
N LEU A 674 48.45 17.18 19.62
CA LEU A 674 49.61 16.35 19.34
C LEU A 674 50.65 16.54 20.44
N PHE A 675 50.97 15.48 21.17
CA PHE A 675 52.07 15.44 22.13
C PHE A 675 53.29 14.76 21.51
N SER A 676 54.48 15.20 21.92
CA SER A 676 55.75 14.60 21.54
C SER A 676 56.67 14.41 22.75
N VAL A 677 57.26 13.23 22.89
CA VAL A 677 58.32 12.92 23.86
C VAL A 677 59.57 12.57 23.09
N THR A 678 60.57 13.45 23.11
CA THR A 678 61.84 13.33 22.38
C THR A 678 62.95 12.93 23.32
N ASP A 679 63.75 11.93 22.96
CA ASP A 679 64.94 11.49 23.70
C ASP A 679 66.20 11.45 22.82
N ASN A 680 67.37 11.45 23.45
CA ASN A 680 68.69 11.28 22.81
C ASN A 680 69.27 9.86 22.99
N GLY A 681 68.40 8.86 23.14
CA GLY A 681 68.76 7.48 23.44
C GLY A 681 69.39 6.71 22.28
N ILE A 682 69.42 5.38 22.41
CA ILE A 682 70.06 4.48 21.43
C ILE A 682 69.36 4.47 20.06
N GLY A 683 68.12 4.97 19.98
CA GLY A 683 67.30 4.95 18.78
C GLY A 683 66.78 3.55 18.42
N ILE A 684 65.75 3.51 17.59
CA ILE A 684 65.03 2.31 17.16
C ILE A 684 65.16 2.22 15.63
N ASP A 685 65.48 1.03 15.11
CA ASP A 685 65.43 0.79 13.66
C ASP A 685 63.99 0.97 13.16
N PRO A 686 63.75 1.83 12.14
CA PRO A 686 62.41 2.11 11.62
C PRO A 686 61.59 0.87 11.26
N ARG A 687 62.23 -0.26 10.92
CA ARG A 687 61.56 -1.53 10.62
C ARG A 687 60.79 -2.12 11.81
N PHE A 688 61.07 -1.68 13.02
CA PHE A 688 60.40 -2.15 14.24
C PHE A 688 59.38 -1.15 14.81
N SER A 689 59.13 -0.02 14.14
CA SER A 689 58.27 1.08 14.63
C SER A 689 56.85 0.65 15.02
N GLU A 690 56.24 -0.28 14.29
CA GLU A 690 54.94 -0.84 14.65
C GLU A 690 55.05 -1.99 15.67
N ARG A 691 56.14 -2.76 15.58
CA ARG A 691 56.33 -3.99 16.34
C ARG A 691 56.56 -3.73 17.83
N ILE A 692 57.15 -2.59 18.19
CA ILE A 692 57.39 -2.21 19.60
C ILE A 692 56.11 -2.00 20.42
N PHE A 693 54.96 -1.82 19.76
CA PHE A 693 53.67 -1.67 20.43
C PHE A 693 52.91 -3.00 20.59
N VAL A 694 53.48 -4.12 20.14
CA VAL A 694 52.88 -5.46 20.27
C VAL A 694 53.18 -6.03 21.67
N ILE A 695 52.17 -6.67 22.27
CA ILE A 695 52.25 -7.32 23.59
C ILE A 695 53.44 -8.30 23.63
N PHE A 696 54.25 -8.24 24.68
CA PHE A 696 55.45 -9.06 24.92
C PHE A 696 56.59 -8.96 23.88
N GLN A 697 56.56 -7.97 22.99
CA GLN A 697 57.64 -7.78 22.02
C GLN A 697 58.82 -7.01 22.63
N ARG A 698 60.05 -7.53 22.47
CA ARG A 698 61.31 -6.87 22.88
C ARG A 698 62.28 -6.80 21.70
N LEU A 699 63.10 -5.74 21.66
CA LEU A 699 64.17 -5.56 20.68
C LEU A 699 65.58 -5.88 21.23
N HIS A 700 65.73 -5.89 22.55
CA HIS A 700 66.98 -6.18 23.26
C HIS A 700 66.81 -7.37 24.20
N THR A 701 67.89 -8.12 24.42
CA THR A 701 67.93 -9.26 25.34
C THR A 701 67.74 -8.81 26.79
N ARG A 702 67.42 -9.77 27.67
CA ARG A 702 67.17 -9.49 29.09
C ARG A 702 68.42 -8.98 29.81
N ASP A 703 69.58 -9.43 29.37
CA ASP A 703 70.89 -9.09 29.95
C ASP A 703 71.35 -7.68 29.56
N GLU A 704 70.83 -7.12 28.46
CA GLU A 704 71.15 -5.76 28.02
C GLU A 704 70.24 -4.70 28.68
N TYR A 705 68.93 -4.95 28.81
CA TYR A 705 67.98 -3.98 29.37
C TYR A 705 66.79 -4.65 30.09
N PRO A 706 66.50 -4.34 31.37
CA PRO A 706 65.46 -5.01 32.16
C PRO A 706 64.02 -4.55 31.82
N GLY A 707 63.06 -5.47 31.62
CA GLY A 707 61.63 -5.13 31.44
C GLY A 707 60.80 -6.21 30.73
N THR A 708 59.48 -6.11 30.80
CA THR A 708 58.51 -7.11 30.29
C THR A 708 58.13 -6.96 28.82
N GLY A 709 58.35 -5.77 28.23
CA GLY A 709 57.90 -5.44 26.86
C GLY A 709 56.44 -4.97 26.77
N MET A 710 55.75 -4.80 27.90
CA MET A 710 54.33 -4.42 27.92
C MET A 710 54.09 -2.90 27.92
N GLY A 711 55.05 -2.11 28.38
CA GLY A 711 54.86 -0.67 28.61
C GLY A 711 54.36 0.12 27.39
N LEU A 712 54.90 -0.13 26.20
CA LEU A 712 54.46 0.55 24.96
C LEU A 712 53.12 0.02 24.45
N ALA A 713 52.82 -1.28 24.61
CA ALA A 713 51.50 -1.83 24.29
C ALA A 713 50.40 -1.21 25.18
N ILE A 714 50.70 -0.97 26.46
CA ILE A 714 49.83 -0.23 27.38
C ILE A 714 49.65 1.22 26.93
N CYS A 715 50.73 1.91 26.52
CA CYS A 715 50.64 3.27 25.98
C CYS A 715 49.70 3.34 24.77
N LYS A 716 49.86 2.40 23.82
CA LYS A 716 48.98 2.30 22.64
C LYS A 716 47.53 2.07 23.04
N LYS A 717 47.28 1.14 23.96
CA LYS A 717 45.93 0.86 24.43
C LYS A 717 45.27 2.06 25.13
N ILE A 718 46.02 2.80 25.96
CA ILE A 718 45.55 4.04 26.60
C ILE A 718 45.12 5.07 25.55
N ILE A 719 45.95 5.30 24.54
CA ILE A 719 45.67 6.28 23.49
C ILE A 719 44.49 5.86 22.61
N GLU A 720 44.38 4.57 22.28
CA GLU A 720 43.22 4.02 21.57
C GLU A 720 41.92 4.20 22.37
N CYS A 721 41.94 4.01 23.71
CA CYS A 721 40.80 4.30 24.59
C CYS A 721 40.40 5.78 24.56
N HIS A 722 41.38 6.69 24.43
CA HIS A 722 41.15 8.13 24.24
C HIS A 722 40.85 8.49 22.77
N ARG A 723 40.73 7.51 21.87
CA ARG A 723 40.48 7.67 20.42
C ARG A 723 41.57 8.45 19.68
N GLY A 724 42.77 8.49 20.23
CA GLY A 724 43.93 9.09 19.59
C GLY A 724 44.77 8.06 18.83
N ARG A 725 45.94 8.49 18.37
CA ARG A 725 46.95 7.64 17.73
C ARG A 725 48.29 7.81 18.42
N ILE A 726 49.10 6.75 18.47
CA ILE A 726 50.49 6.81 18.96
C ILE A 726 51.43 6.20 17.91
N TRP A 727 52.59 6.81 17.70
CA TRP A 727 53.62 6.30 16.80
C TRP A 727 55.01 6.78 17.25
N VAL A 728 56.06 6.29 16.59
CA VAL A 728 57.44 6.68 16.87
C VAL A 728 58.17 7.02 15.58
N GLU A 729 59.00 8.06 15.64
CA GLU A 729 60.00 8.39 14.62
C GLU A 729 61.38 8.25 15.25
N SER A 730 62.22 7.38 14.71
CA SER A 730 63.54 7.12 15.29
C SER A 730 64.54 6.62 14.25
N GLN A 731 65.82 6.88 14.50
CA GLN A 731 66.95 6.32 13.76
C GLN A 731 67.97 5.78 14.75
N LEU A 732 68.60 4.66 14.42
CA LEU A 732 69.63 4.05 15.27
C LEU A 732 70.75 5.06 15.57
N GLY A 733 71.09 5.21 16.85
CA GLY A 733 72.13 6.10 17.35
C GLY A 733 71.78 7.59 17.44
N LYS A 734 70.54 8.00 17.12
CA LYS A 734 70.10 9.41 17.11
C LYS A 734 68.92 9.72 18.04
N GLY A 735 68.52 8.78 18.91
CA GLY A 735 67.35 8.92 19.78
C GLY A 735 66.01 8.65 19.09
N ALA A 736 64.92 8.86 19.81
CA ALA A 736 63.55 8.63 19.33
C ALA A 736 62.62 9.78 19.69
N VAL A 737 61.58 9.97 18.86
CA VAL A 737 60.46 10.87 19.14
C VAL A 737 59.18 10.04 19.14
N PHE A 738 58.54 9.92 20.30
CA PHE A 738 57.23 9.30 20.44
C PHE A 738 56.15 10.38 20.34
N TYR A 739 55.23 10.20 19.40
CA TYR A 739 54.10 11.09 19.19
C TYR A 739 52.82 10.41 19.63
N PHE A 740 51.90 11.17 20.25
CA PHE A 740 50.53 10.70 20.47
C PHE A 740 49.51 11.83 20.38
N THR A 741 48.25 11.49 20.06
CA THR A 741 47.16 12.47 19.96
C THR A 741 46.06 12.27 20.99
N ILE A 742 45.41 13.36 21.39
CA ILE A 742 44.17 13.36 22.20
C ILE A 742 43.14 14.31 21.56
N PRO A 743 41.96 13.82 21.11
CA PRO A 743 40.92 14.66 20.49
C PRO A 743 40.34 15.72 21.44
N LEU A 744 39.91 16.87 20.87
CA LEU A 744 39.36 18.00 21.65
C LEU A 744 37.96 17.73 22.24
N GLY A 745 37.20 16.78 21.69
CA GLY A 745 35.82 16.45 22.08
C GLY A 745 35.70 15.12 22.82
N GLY A 746 35.74 15.13 24.15
CA GLY A 746 35.67 13.92 24.97
C GLY A 746 34.30 13.22 25.06
N ASN A 747 33.26 13.63 24.32
CA ASN A 747 31.87 13.26 24.66
C ASN A 747 30.93 12.82 23.52
N GLU A 748 31.42 12.32 22.39
CA GLU A 748 30.52 11.71 21.38
C GLU A 748 30.68 10.18 21.32
N ARG A 749 30.08 9.46 22.27
CA ARG A 749 29.88 8.00 22.15
C ARG A 749 28.88 7.63 21.03
N GLU A 750 28.09 8.58 20.53
CA GLU A 750 26.98 8.29 19.60
C GLU A 750 27.30 8.36 18.10
N ARG A 751 28.38 9.05 17.65
CA ARG A 751 28.59 9.27 16.20
C ARG A 751 29.34 8.18 15.43
N TRP A 752 29.97 7.20 16.09
CA TRP A 752 30.80 6.17 15.42
C TRP A 752 30.16 4.78 15.29
N ARG A 753 28.86 4.62 15.59
CA ARG A 753 28.10 3.43 15.11
C ARG A 753 27.64 3.58 13.65
N GLY A 754 27.85 4.74 13.01
CA GLY A 754 27.35 5.06 11.67
C GLY A 754 28.40 5.29 10.57
N ARG A 755 29.69 5.01 10.79
CA ARG A 755 30.75 5.26 9.77
C ARG A 755 31.73 4.10 9.57
N ALA A 756 31.32 2.87 9.88
CA ALA A 756 32.10 1.67 9.55
C ALA A 756 31.64 1.06 8.21
N THR A 757 31.72 1.82 7.12
CA THR A 757 31.76 1.30 5.72
C THR A 757 31.97 2.48 4.78
N GLN A 758 33.22 2.87 4.52
CA GLN A 758 33.68 3.30 3.19
C GLN A 758 35.19 3.55 3.17
N ASN A 759 35.87 2.67 2.42
CA ASN A 759 37.07 2.89 1.63
C ASN A 759 38.43 3.00 2.34
N TYR A 760 38.99 1.82 2.64
CA TYR A 760 40.39 1.53 2.29
C TYR A 760 40.43 1.04 0.83
N LEU A 761 40.76 1.95 -0.08
CA LEU A 761 41.33 1.63 -1.39
C LEU A 761 42.59 2.49 -1.52
N ILE A 762 43.70 1.99 -0.99
CA ILE A 762 45.02 2.41 -1.46
C ILE A 762 45.51 1.32 -2.40
N SER A 763 45.41 1.67 -3.68
CA SER A 763 46.12 1.10 -4.82
C SER A 763 47.64 1.16 -4.63
N GLY A 764 48.30 0.05 -4.96
CA GLY A 764 49.72 -0.03 -5.29
C GLY A 764 50.38 -1.29 -4.71
N GLY A 765 50.88 -2.27 -5.47
CA GLY A 765 51.01 -2.42 -6.91
C GLY A 765 51.94 -3.59 -7.27
N GLN A 766 51.94 -3.91 -8.57
CA GLN A 766 53.00 -4.52 -9.39
C GLN A 766 53.38 -6.02 -9.30
N GLN A 767 53.41 -6.59 -10.52
CA GLN A 767 54.41 -7.49 -11.09
C GLN A 767 54.63 -8.87 -10.45
N SER A 768 53.96 -9.86 -11.06
CA SER A 768 54.61 -11.00 -11.72
C SER A 768 53.66 -11.57 -12.77
#